data_AF-A0A947ARL0-F1
#
_entry.id   AF-A0A947ARL0-F1
#
_cell.length_a   1.000
_cell.length_b   1.000
_cell.length_c   1.000
_cell.angle_alpha   90.00
_cell.angle_beta   90.00
_cell.angle_gamma   90.00
#
_symmetry.space_group_name_H-M   'P 1'
#
loop_
_entity.id
_entity.type
_entity.pdbx_description
1 polymer ?
#
loop_
_entity_poly.entity_id
_entity_poly.type
_entity_poly.pdbx_seq_one_letter_code
_entity_poly.pdbx_strand_id
1 'polypeptide(L)'
;MAKSNDLPVYKRSLFSWVFSGKFSLQILLVLIILVIVFLRVLPLEIQKRIVNDVLALGNFRLLLIYCLIYLTAVLLSSALKFAINGLQTLIGQRALTEMRREMYCHILRLPLSFFRKTQAGSVVASLVNEVAVCADFVGMAIAVPLSNILTLIAFAVYLIWLNPLLGVTTLSIYPIALFIVPLVQRGANKANKERVDVSRKMASQITESISGINEVHAQGSFQAEEKKYNAIIERLLRIRIIWSLYRYGVKVTNNLFVGLGPVIVLLLGGYLMMQGKTELGSIVAFLSAQEKLYDPWKELLEFYQVYQDASIRYKKVTTAFEEDTEFKLSREQKVETAIKGSIAAKDLAFVTSDGIRLLDQVNLSVNAGEHIALVGYSGSGKSTLAKCIGQLYGYTEGELLLDGHNVSELSKEEIVSSIGFISQDPFIFSGTVNENLLYASRAISEYSLDETVPSEPSLDDKIASLQQTGLFVDILRFGLNTVLVRGEHPGLEEKFLRVRGNFQKSFGKELAKHVEFYNDNKYLYHSPVVENLIFGTPINGEFPFDTLAENKRFLDFLDDCNLKLPLLETGHELLAQTVDILGDVPREKVFFTQTPLEPHEYETYLDLANILKKVPVTRLDPESNRLLLQLSFRFIPALHKIIILQPLLEKLILNGRQA
;
A
#
# COMPACT_ATOMS: atom_id res chain seq x y z
N MET A 1 -25.91 -28.26 -2.55
CA MET A 1 -25.44 -27.70 -1.26
C MET A 1 -25.84 -26.24 -1.23
N ALA A 2 -26.66 -25.84 -0.26
CA ALA A 2 -27.26 -24.52 -0.16
C ALA A 2 -26.20 -23.40 -0.12
N LYS A 3 -26.51 -22.25 -0.73
CA LYS A 3 -25.61 -21.11 -0.96
C LYS A 3 -24.90 -20.71 0.35
N SER A 4 -23.58 -20.91 0.41
CA SER A 4 -22.72 -20.39 1.48
C SER A 4 -22.68 -18.85 1.55
N ASN A 5 -23.34 -18.17 0.60
CA ASN A 5 -23.31 -16.71 0.49
C ASN A 5 -24.26 -15.99 1.47
N ASP A 6 -25.22 -16.68 2.08
CA ASP A 6 -26.21 -16.03 2.97
C ASP A 6 -25.76 -15.96 4.43
N LEU A 7 -24.66 -16.63 4.79
CA LEU A 7 -24.07 -16.56 6.12
C LEU A 7 -23.14 -15.33 6.23
N PRO A 8 -23.21 -14.56 7.34
CA PRO A 8 -22.30 -13.46 7.57
C PRO A 8 -20.85 -13.97 7.62
N VAL A 9 -19.93 -13.13 7.15
CA VAL A 9 -18.53 -13.50 6.86
C VAL A 9 -17.84 -14.18 8.05
N TYR A 10 -18.12 -13.70 9.26
CA TYR A 10 -17.54 -14.23 10.50
C TYR A 10 -18.06 -15.62 10.90
N LYS A 11 -19.24 -16.05 10.41
CA LYS A 11 -19.80 -17.40 10.66
C LYS A 11 -19.36 -18.44 9.62
N ARG A 12 -18.76 -18.01 8.51
CA ARG A 12 -18.31 -18.92 7.44
C ARG A 12 -17.11 -19.73 7.91
N SER A 13 -17.08 -21.02 7.57
CA SER A 13 -15.92 -21.88 7.86
C SER A 13 -14.76 -21.61 6.89
N LEU A 14 -13.53 -21.84 7.32
CA LEU A 14 -12.34 -21.68 6.45
C LEU A 14 -12.45 -22.49 5.14
N PHE A 15 -13.03 -23.69 5.20
CA PHE A 15 -13.22 -24.55 4.03
C PHE A 15 -14.29 -24.05 3.05
N SER A 16 -15.23 -23.21 3.49
CA SER A 16 -16.25 -22.65 2.58
C SER A 16 -15.63 -21.80 1.46
N TRP A 17 -14.50 -21.13 1.75
CA TRP A 17 -13.74 -20.32 0.81
C TRP A 17 -13.02 -21.11 -0.29
N VAL A 18 -12.84 -22.41 -0.09
CA VAL A 18 -12.26 -23.30 -1.12
C VAL A 18 -13.20 -23.42 -2.32
N PHE A 19 -14.51 -23.35 -2.06
CA PHE A 19 -15.57 -23.51 -3.05
C PHE A 19 -16.19 -22.19 -3.53
N SER A 20 -15.84 -21.06 -2.92
CA SER A 20 -16.29 -19.73 -3.38
C SER A 20 -15.60 -19.29 -4.69
N GLY A 21 -14.45 -19.88 -5.02
CA GLY A 21 -13.77 -19.67 -6.31
C GLY A 21 -14.46 -20.35 -7.50
N LYS A 22 -13.96 -20.10 -8.73
CA LYS A 22 -14.46 -20.78 -9.93
C LYS A 22 -14.30 -22.30 -9.80
N PHE A 23 -15.40 -23.01 -9.63
CA PHE A 23 -15.46 -24.48 -9.52
C PHE A 23 -14.73 -25.19 -10.66
N SER A 24 -14.69 -24.59 -11.86
CA SER A 24 -13.94 -25.10 -13.02
C SER A 24 -12.44 -25.22 -12.78
N LEU A 25 -11.82 -24.33 -11.99
CA LEU A 25 -10.39 -24.40 -11.67
C LEU A 25 -10.08 -25.57 -10.73
N GLN A 26 -10.99 -25.86 -9.79
CA GLN A 26 -10.85 -27.01 -8.89
C GLN A 26 -10.94 -28.32 -9.66
N ILE A 27 -11.87 -28.43 -10.63
CA ILE A 27 -11.96 -29.62 -11.51
C ILE A 27 -10.69 -29.79 -12.33
N LEU A 28 -10.20 -28.72 -12.97
CA LEU A 28 -8.96 -28.77 -13.75
C LEU A 28 -7.77 -29.22 -12.89
N LEU A 29 -7.67 -28.70 -11.68
CA LEU A 29 -6.64 -29.07 -10.72
C LEU A 29 -6.72 -30.56 -10.36
N VAL A 30 -7.91 -31.09 -10.07
CA VAL A 30 -8.11 -32.52 -9.79
C VAL A 30 -7.72 -33.38 -11.01
N LEU A 31 -8.11 -32.99 -12.21
CA LEU A 31 -7.76 -33.69 -13.45
C LEU A 31 -6.23 -33.78 -13.63
N ILE A 32 -5.53 -32.66 -13.46
CA ILE A 32 -4.06 -32.62 -13.57
C ILE A 32 -3.41 -33.50 -12.49
N ILE A 33 -3.97 -33.52 -11.27
CA ILE A 33 -3.50 -34.39 -10.19
C ILE A 33 -3.65 -35.87 -10.54
N LEU A 34 -4.75 -36.28 -11.18
CA LEU A 34 -4.91 -37.67 -11.62
C LEU A 34 -3.84 -38.06 -12.65
N VAL A 35 -3.53 -37.15 -13.59
CA VAL A 35 -2.51 -37.38 -14.62
C VAL A 35 -1.10 -37.44 -14.03
N ILE A 36 -0.72 -36.52 -13.14
CA ILE A 36 0.63 -36.49 -12.55
C ILE A 36 0.90 -37.73 -11.69
N VAL A 37 -0.11 -38.26 -10.98
CA VAL A 37 0.04 -39.47 -10.15
C VAL A 37 0.47 -40.67 -11.01
N PHE A 38 -0.16 -40.85 -12.17
CA PHE A 38 0.23 -41.90 -13.11
C PHE A 38 1.65 -41.67 -13.68
N LEU A 39 1.95 -40.44 -14.07
CA LEU A 39 3.26 -40.04 -14.60
C LEU A 39 4.41 -40.20 -13.60
N ARG A 40 4.14 -40.12 -12.29
CA ARG A 40 5.16 -40.35 -11.25
C ARG A 40 5.60 -41.80 -11.13
N VAL A 41 4.75 -42.76 -11.48
CA VAL A 41 5.05 -44.20 -11.44
C VAL A 41 5.89 -44.62 -12.66
N LEU A 42 5.65 -43.99 -13.80
CA LEU A 42 6.25 -44.33 -15.10
C LEU A 42 7.81 -44.36 -15.07
N PRO A 43 8.53 -43.36 -14.50
CA PRO A 43 9.99 -43.41 -14.36
C PRO A 43 10.52 -44.65 -13.63
N LEU A 44 9.79 -45.17 -12.63
CA LEU A 44 10.21 -46.33 -11.85
C LEU A 44 10.15 -47.61 -12.68
N GLU A 45 9.08 -47.77 -13.46
CA GLU A 45 8.92 -48.90 -14.37
C GLU A 45 9.96 -48.88 -15.50
N ILE A 46 10.32 -47.70 -15.99
CA ILE A 46 11.40 -47.57 -16.96
C ILE A 46 12.76 -47.92 -16.34
N GLN A 47 13.05 -47.48 -15.12
CA GLN A 47 14.29 -47.86 -14.43
C GLN A 47 14.42 -49.38 -14.32
N LYS A 48 13.34 -50.08 -13.94
CA LYS A 48 13.29 -51.55 -13.93
C LYS A 48 13.63 -52.14 -15.30
N ARG A 49 12.96 -51.68 -16.36
CA ARG A 49 13.15 -52.21 -17.73
C ARG A 49 14.54 -51.91 -18.30
N ILE A 50 15.14 -50.76 -17.97
CA ILE A 50 16.52 -50.47 -18.36
C ILE A 50 17.47 -51.51 -17.75
N VAL A 51 17.32 -51.81 -16.45
CA VAL A 51 18.20 -52.77 -15.78
C VAL A 51 17.95 -54.19 -16.27
N ASN A 52 16.70 -54.60 -16.43
CA ASN A 52 16.35 -55.98 -16.79
C ASN A 52 16.49 -56.30 -18.28
N ASP A 53 15.99 -55.43 -19.16
CA ASP A 53 15.88 -55.74 -20.60
C ASP A 53 17.06 -55.17 -21.38
N VAL A 54 17.56 -54.00 -21.00
CA VAL A 54 18.57 -53.29 -21.81
C VAL A 54 19.99 -53.67 -21.41
N LEU A 55 20.31 -53.60 -20.12
CA LEU A 55 21.64 -53.90 -19.62
C LEU A 55 21.95 -55.40 -19.74
N ALA A 56 20.94 -56.27 -19.62
CA ALA A 56 21.11 -57.70 -19.82
C ALA A 56 21.30 -58.09 -21.30
N LEU A 57 20.65 -57.39 -22.24
CA LEU A 57 20.71 -57.70 -23.69
C LEU A 57 21.73 -56.86 -24.47
N GLY A 58 22.35 -55.85 -23.86
CA GLY A 58 23.36 -55.00 -24.50
C GLY A 58 22.85 -54.09 -25.62
N ASN A 59 21.55 -53.78 -25.68
CA ASN A 59 20.94 -53.05 -26.81
C ASN A 59 20.94 -51.53 -26.59
N PHE A 60 21.93 -50.84 -27.16
CA PHE A 60 22.08 -49.37 -27.04
C PHE A 60 20.89 -48.56 -27.60
N ARG A 61 20.21 -49.05 -28.64
CA ARG A 61 19.05 -48.35 -29.20
C ARG A 61 17.86 -48.37 -28.24
N LEU A 62 17.62 -49.51 -27.59
CA LEU A 62 16.56 -49.65 -26.59
C LEU A 62 16.86 -48.80 -25.35
N LEU A 63 18.14 -48.69 -24.97
CA LEU A 63 18.61 -47.78 -23.91
C LEU A 63 18.19 -46.33 -24.18
N LEU A 64 18.52 -45.82 -25.37
CA LEU A 64 18.21 -44.43 -25.76
C LEU A 64 16.70 -44.15 -25.73
N ILE A 65 15.88 -45.09 -26.22
CA ILE A 65 14.42 -44.96 -26.20
C ILE A 65 13.91 -44.86 -24.76
N TYR A 66 14.31 -45.79 -23.88
CA TYR A 66 13.87 -45.77 -22.49
C TYR A 66 14.39 -44.53 -21.72
N CYS A 67 15.63 -44.10 -21.94
CA CYS A 67 16.14 -42.86 -21.37
C CYS A 67 15.35 -41.63 -21.85
N LEU A 68 14.96 -41.58 -23.12
CA LEU A 68 14.14 -40.49 -23.66
C LEU A 68 12.72 -40.49 -23.07
N ILE A 69 12.10 -41.65 -22.90
CA ILE A 69 10.78 -41.76 -22.26
C ILE A 69 10.89 -41.37 -20.77
N TYR A 70 11.95 -41.81 -20.07
CA TYR A 70 12.23 -41.42 -18.68
C TYR A 70 12.35 -39.90 -18.56
N LEU A 71 13.17 -39.27 -19.40
CA LEU A 71 13.36 -37.83 -19.43
C LEU A 71 12.04 -37.10 -19.71
N THR A 72 11.28 -37.56 -20.70
CA THR A 72 9.98 -36.98 -21.07
C THR A 72 8.98 -37.07 -19.92
N ALA A 73 8.92 -38.20 -19.22
CA ALA A 73 8.05 -38.39 -18.07
C ALA A 73 8.42 -37.48 -16.90
N VAL A 74 9.71 -37.31 -16.63
CA VAL A 74 10.21 -36.39 -15.59
C VAL A 74 9.89 -34.94 -15.94
N LEU A 75 10.14 -34.52 -17.19
CA LEU A 75 9.84 -33.17 -17.66
C LEU A 75 8.33 -32.89 -17.60
N LEU A 76 7.51 -33.82 -18.07
CA LEU A 76 6.05 -33.66 -18.04
C LEU A 76 5.52 -33.64 -16.60
N SER A 77 6.00 -34.53 -15.71
CA SER A 77 5.65 -34.48 -14.29
C SER A 77 6.06 -33.14 -13.64
N SER A 78 7.20 -32.58 -14.02
CA SER A 78 7.69 -31.30 -13.50
C SER A 78 6.83 -30.13 -13.99
N ALA A 79 6.48 -30.13 -15.28
CA ALA A 79 5.57 -29.15 -15.87
C ALA A 79 4.17 -29.20 -15.24
N LEU A 80 3.62 -30.41 -15.01
CA LEU A 80 2.34 -30.57 -14.32
C LEU A 80 2.42 -30.14 -12.85
N LYS A 81 3.53 -30.41 -12.13
CA LYS A 81 3.72 -29.92 -10.75
C LYS A 81 3.74 -28.39 -10.73
N PHE A 82 4.42 -27.76 -11.69
CA PHE A 82 4.41 -26.31 -11.84
C PHE A 82 2.99 -25.78 -12.15
N ALA A 83 2.25 -26.42 -13.05
CA ALA A 83 0.86 -26.06 -13.35
C ALA A 83 -0.06 -26.18 -12.12
N ILE A 84 0.08 -27.25 -11.32
CA ILE A 84 -0.64 -27.42 -10.05
C ILE A 84 -0.33 -26.26 -9.11
N ASN A 85 0.94 -25.94 -8.89
CA ASN A 85 1.33 -24.84 -8.01
C ASN A 85 0.79 -23.49 -8.51
N GLY A 86 0.86 -23.22 -9.81
CA GLY A 86 0.29 -22.01 -10.41
C GLY A 86 -1.23 -21.92 -10.21
N LEU A 87 -1.96 -23.03 -10.37
CA LEU A 87 -3.40 -23.10 -10.10
C LEU A 87 -3.71 -22.91 -8.61
N GLN A 88 -2.93 -23.52 -7.70
CA GLN A 88 -3.06 -23.33 -6.26
C GLN A 88 -2.89 -21.84 -5.90
N THR A 89 -1.87 -21.17 -6.44
CA THR A 89 -1.65 -19.72 -6.23
C THR A 89 -2.82 -18.90 -6.76
N LEU A 90 -3.33 -19.21 -7.95
CA LEU A 90 -4.48 -18.49 -8.52
C LEU A 90 -5.74 -18.65 -7.66
N ILE A 91 -6.01 -19.87 -7.17
CA ILE A 91 -7.13 -20.16 -6.28
C ILE A 91 -6.96 -19.42 -4.94
N GLY A 92 -5.77 -19.49 -4.35
CA GLY A 92 -5.46 -18.80 -3.09
C GLY A 92 -5.59 -17.28 -3.20
N GLN A 93 -5.06 -16.65 -4.24
CA GLN A 93 -5.15 -15.20 -4.43
C GLN A 93 -6.59 -14.71 -4.69
N ARG A 94 -7.41 -15.50 -5.39
CA ARG A 94 -8.83 -15.20 -5.54
C ARG A 94 -9.57 -15.31 -4.21
N ALA A 95 -9.31 -16.37 -3.44
CA ALA A 95 -9.86 -16.50 -2.10
C ALA A 95 -9.43 -15.32 -1.19
N LEU A 96 -8.16 -14.89 -1.26
CA LEU A 96 -7.66 -13.74 -0.53
C LEU A 96 -8.42 -12.45 -0.88
N THR A 97 -8.66 -12.23 -2.16
CA THR A 97 -9.37 -11.04 -2.64
C THR A 97 -10.81 -11.03 -2.11
N GLU A 98 -11.51 -12.16 -2.19
CA GLU A 98 -12.89 -12.25 -1.72
C GLU A 98 -12.98 -12.13 -0.19
N MET A 99 -12.10 -12.83 0.55
CA MET A 99 -12.02 -12.70 2.00
C MET A 99 -11.77 -11.25 2.43
N ARG A 100 -10.82 -10.55 1.79
CA ARG A 100 -10.52 -9.14 2.09
C ARG A 100 -11.71 -8.24 1.76
N ARG A 101 -12.33 -8.43 0.60
CA ARG A 101 -13.48 -7.64 0.17
C ARG A 101 -14.64 -7.80 1.14
N GLU A 102 -15.08 -9.03 1.37
CA GLU A 102 -16.23 -9.31 2.24
C GLU A 102 -15.96 -8.86 3.68
N MET A 103 -14.77 -9.16 4.23
CA MET A 103 -14.41 -8.76 5.59
C MET A 103 -14.31 -7.24 5.74
N TYR A 104 -13.72 -6.54 4.76
CA TYR A 104 -13.64 -5.07 4.80
C TYR A 104 -15.03 -4.43 4.72
N CYS A 105 -15.90 -4.91 3.83
CA CYS A 105 -17.28 -4.45 3.75
C CYS A 105 -18.07 -4.73 5.05
N HIS A 106 -17.84 -5.87 5.70
CA HIS A 106 -18.43 -6.20 7.01
C HIS A 106 -17.94 -5.24 8.09
N ILE A 107 -16.62 -5.04 8.18
CA ILE A 107 -16.00 -4.15 9.19
C ILE A 107 -16.55 -2.72 9.07
N LEU A 108 -16.65 -2.16 7.86
CA LEU A 108 -17.19 -0.81 7.66
C LEU A 108 -18.63 -0.62 8.14
N ARG A 109 -19.39 -1.71 8.33
CA ARG A 109 -20.80 -1.70 8.73
C ARG A 109 -20.99 -2.06 10.21
N LEU A 110 -19.91 -2.32 10.94
CA LEU A 110 -19.95 -2.61 12.38
C LEU A 110 -20.38 -1.36 13.18
N PRO A 111 -21.00 -1.57 14.36
CA PRO A 111 -21.44 -0.47 15.22
C PRO A 111 -20.27 0.40 15.69
N LEU A 112 -20.53 1.68 15.98
CA LEU A 112 -19.49 2.60 16.47
C LEU A 112 -18.89 2.19 17.82
N SER A 113 -19.60 1.39 18.61
CA SER A 113 -19.08 0.81 19.86
C SER A 113 -17.89 -0.13 19.61
N PHE A 114 -17.87 -0.84 18.47
CA PHE A 114 -16.76 -1.68 18.04
C PHE A 114 -15.47 -0.87 17.91
N PHE A 115 -15.53 0.22 17.15
CA PHE A 115 -14.38 1.06 16.81
C PHE A 115 -13.82 1.84 18.01
N ARG A 116 -14.60 1.97 19.10
CA ARG A 116 -14.09 2.52 20.36
C ARG A 116 -13.19 1.55 21.12
N LYS A 117 -13.43 0.24 20.97
CA LYS A 117 -12.68 -0.83 21.66
C LYS A 117 -11.56 -1.39 20.80
N THR A 118 -11.62 -1.20 19.48
CA THR A 118 -10.70 -1.81 18.52
C THR A 118 -9.78 -0.77 17.89
N GLN A 119 -8.46 -0.97 18.01
CA GLN A 119 -7.47 -0.11 17.37
C GLN A 119 -7.42 -0.33 15.85
N ALA A 120 -7.29 0.76 15.08
CA ALA A 120 -7.20 0.71 13.62
C ALA A 120 -6.04 -0.19 13.13
N GLY A 121 -4.90 -0.18 13.82
CA GLY A 121 -3.77 -1.06 13.49
C GLY A 121 -4.09 -2.57 13.58
N SER A 122 -4.98 -2.96 14.50
CA SER A 122 -5.44 -4.36 14.64
C SER A 122 -6.29 -4.79 13.44
N VAL A 123 -7.13 -3.88 12.92
CA VAL A 123 -7.93 -4.09 11.70
C VAL A 123 -7.01 -4.33 10.50
N VAL A 124 -6.00 -3.47 10.33
CA VAL A 124 -5.00 -3.60 9.26
C VAL A 124 -4.24 -4.93 9.37
N ALA A 125 -3.71 -5.25 10.56
CA ALA A 125 -2.96 -6.49 10.76
C ALA A 125 -3.82 -7.74 10.47
N SER A 126 -5.11 -7.70 10.83
CA SER A 126 -6.03 -8.81 10.58
C SER A 126 -6.28 -9.01 9.08
N LEU A 127 -6.62 -7.95 8.34
CA LEU A 127 -6.92 -8.02 6.90
C LEU A 127 -5.69 -8.29 6.03
N VAL A 128 -4.53 -7.73 6.41
CA VAL A 128 -3.31 -7.81 5.61
C VAL A 128 -2.55 -9.09 5.91
N ASN A 129 -2.29 -9.38 7.20
CA ASN A 129 -1.40 -10.48 7.61
C ASN A 129 -2.15 -11.77 7.92
N GLU A 130 -3.21 -11.71 8.75
CA GLU A 130 -3.87 -12.92 9.24
C GLU A 130 -4.70 -13.61 8.14
N VAL A 131 -5.45 -12.83 7.35
CA VAL A 131 -6.25 -13.35 6.22
C VAL A 131 -5.37 -13.91 5.09
N ALA A 132 -4.17 -13.36 4.86
CA ALA A 132 -3.26 -13.85 3.83
C ALA A 132 -2.84 -15.32 4.08
N VAL A 133 -2.45 -15.66 5.30
CA VAL A 133 -2.10 -17.04 5.69
C VAL A 133 -3.28 -18.00 5.51
N CYS A 134 -4.51 -17.52 5.78
CA CYS A 134 -5.72 -18.31 5.60
C CYS A 134 -5.97 -18.61 4.11
N ALA A 135 -5.75 -17.64 3.25
CA ALA A 135 -5.94 -17.79 1.81
C ALA A 135 -4.88 -18.69 1.15
N ASP A 136 -3.62 -18.62 1.63
CA ASP A 136 -2.56 -19.54 1.19
C ASP A 136 -2.93 -20.99 1.49
N PHE A 137 -3.48 -21.26 2.69
CA PHE A 137 -4.03 -22.58 3.02
C PHE A 137 -5.16 -23.00 2.08
N VAL A 138 -6.11 -22.10 1.80
CA VAL A 138 -7.24 -22.38 0.90
C VAL A 138 -6.77 -22.79 -0.50
N GLY A 139 -5.72 -22.15 -1.03
CA GLY A 139 -5.14 -22.49 -2.33
C GLY A 139 -4.61 -23.94 -2.40
N MET A 140 -4.04 -24.45 -1.30
CA MET A 140 -3.47 -25.80 -1.22
C MET A 140 -4.41 -26.86 -0.62
N ALA A 141 -5.55 -26.45 -0.05
CA ALA A 141 -6.45 -27.27 0.77
C ALA A 141 -6.90 -28.58 0.12
N ILE A 142 -7.15 -28.57 -1.18
CA ILE A 142 -7.53 -29.76 -1.96
C ILE A 142 -6.30 -30.40 -2.58
N ALA A 143 -5.45 -29.59 -3.20
CA ALA A 143 -4.41 -30.06 -4.08
C ALA A 143 -3.33 -30.88 -3.37
N VAL A 144 -2.86 -30.42 -2.21
CA VAL A 144 -1.77 -31.07 -1.49
C VAL A 144 -2.22 -32.41 -0.88
N PRO A 145 -3.33 -32.49 -0.12
CA PRO A 145 -3.81 -33.77 0.39
C PRO A 145 -4.13 -34.76 -0.72
N LEU A 146 -4.86 -34.33 -1.76
CA LEU A 146 -5.27 -35.22 -2.84
C LEU A 146 -4.08 -35.76 -3.63
N SER A 147 -3.16 -34.88 -4.05
CA SER A 147 -1.96 -35.28 -4.81
C SER A 147 -1.08 -36.24 -4.02
N ASN A 148 -0.85 -35.96 -2.73
CA ASN A 148 0.06 -36.76 -1.92
C ASN A 148 -0.55 -38.07 -1.45
N ILE A 149 -1.82 -38.10 -1.06
CA ILE A 149 -2.52 -39.35 -0.73
C ILE A 149 -2.58 -40.26 -1.96
N LEU A 150 -2.95 -39.72 -3.13
CA LEU A 150 -2.98 -40.52 -4.36
C LEU A 150 -1.58 -40.99 -4.79
N THR A 151 -0.54 -40.16 -4.61
CA THR A 151 0.85 -40.58 -4.88
C THR A 151 1.29 -41.70 -3.95
N LEU A 152 1.00 -41.61 -2.64
CA LEU A 152 1.31 -42.66 -1.67
C LEU A 152 0.60 -43.97 -2.03
N ILE A 153 -0.68 -43.90 -2.38
CA ILE A 153 -1.46 -45.08 -2.82
C ILE A 153 -0.86 -45.65 -4.11
N ALA A 154 -0.55 -44.82 -5.10
CA ALA A 154 0.01 -45.28 -6.38
C ALA A 154 1.36 -45.99 -6.19
N PHE A 155 2.25 -45.45 -5.35
CA PHE A 155 3.52 -46.10 -5.03
C PHE A 155 3.32 -47.36 -4.18
N ALA A 156 2.42 -47.37 -3.20
CA ALA A 156 2.12 -48.57 -2.42
C ALA A 156 1.58 -49.71 -3.32
N VAL A 157 0.65 -49.40 -4.22
CA VAL A 157 0.11 -50.36 -5.20
C VAL A 157 1.21 -50.83 -6.15
N TYR A 158 2.07 -49.93 -6.65
CA TYR A 158 3.19 -50.29 -7.51
C TYR A 158 4.19 -51.24 -6.82
N LEU A 159 4.55 -50.97 -5.56
CA LEU A 159 5.45 -51.82 -4.77
C LEU A 159 4.86 -53.22 -4.53
N ILE A 160 3.59 -53.30 -4.15
CA ILE A 160 2.89 -54.58 -3.94
C ILE A 160 2.79 -55.36 -5.26
N TRP A 161 2.57 -54.66 -6.38
CA TRP A 161 2.51 -55.27 -7.70
C TRP A 161 3.87 -55.83 -8.16
N LEU A 162 4.99 -55.17 -7.84
CA LEU A 162 6.32 -55.67 -8.15
C LEU A 162 6.66 -56.97 -7.42
N ASN A 163 6.41 -57.01 -6.10
CA ASN A 163 6.56 -58.22 -5.30
C ASN A 163 5.73 -58.06 -4.00
N PRO A 164 4.68 -58.86 -3.79
CA PRO A 164 3.79 -58.69 -2.63
C PRO A 164 4.49 -58.84 -1.28
N LEU A 165 5.45 -59.77 -1.16
CA LEU A 165 6.17 -60.02 0.08
C LEU A 165 7.07 -58.82 0.43
N LEU A 166 7.89 -58.36 -0.51
CA LEU A 166 8.73 -57.17 -0.33
C LEU A 166 7.89 -55.91 -0.11
N GLY A 167 6.83 -55.72 -0.90
CA GLY A 167 5.93 -54.56 -0.79
C GLY A 167 5.31 -54.46 0.60
N VAL A 168 4.72 -55.53 1.12
CA VAL A 168 4.09 -55.51 2.45
C VAL A 168 5.13 -55.33 3.56
N THR A 169 6.28 -56.01 3.50
CA THR A 169 7.32 -55.87 4.53
C THR A 169 7.91 -54.46 4.58
N THR A 170 8.22 -53.86 3.43
CA THR A 170 8.74 -52.49 3.36
C THR A 170 7.69 -51.46 3.79
N LEU A 171 6.43 -51.65 3.38
CA LEU A 171 5.34 -50.75 3.78
C LEU A 171 4.99 -50.84 5.27
N SER A 172 5.29 -51.96 5.94
CA SER A 172 5.05 -52.13 7.38
C SER A 172 5.84 -51.15 8.27
N ILE A 173 6.90 -50.53 7.74
CA ILE A 173 7.67 -49.48 8.42
C ILE A 173 6.81 -48.24 8.67
N TYR A 174 5.94 -47.86 7.72
CA TYR A 174 5.17 -46.61 7.79
C TYR A 174 4.10 -46.60 8.89
N PRO A 175 3.31 -47.67 9.14
CA PRO A 175 2.44 -47.77 10.31
C PRO A 175 3.18 -47.60 11.64
N ILE A 176 4.40 -48.13 11.76
CA ILE A 176 5.22 -47.99 12.97
C ILE A 176 5.68 -46.53 13.12
N ALA A 177 6.14 -45.92 12.02
CA ALA A 177 6.48 -44.49 11.98
C ALA A 177 5.29 -43.60 12.33
N LEU A 178 4.08 -43.93 11.83
CA LEU A 178 2.81 -43.28 12.13
C LEU A 178 2.47 -43.29 13.61
N PHE A 179 2.92 -44.28 14.37
CA PHE A 179 2.71 -44.34 15.82
C PHE A 179 3.80 -43.60 16.60
N ILE A 180 5.07 -43.80 16.23
CA ILE A 180 6.23 -43.28 16.97
C ILE A 180 6.46 -41.79 16.71
N VAL A 181 6.36 -41.33 15.46
CA VAL A 181 6.64 -39.93 15.10
C VAL A 181 5.69 -38.95 15.83
N PRO A 182 4.37 -39.19 15.92
CA PRO A 182 3.48 -38.31 16.69
C PRO A 182 3.80 -38.22 18.18
N LEU A 183 4.32 -39.29 18.79
CA LEU A 183 4.72 -39.27 20.20
C LEU A 183 5.85 -38.26 20.45
N VAL A 184 6.86 -38.25 19.58
CA VAL A 184 7.97 -37.28 19.63
C VAL A 184 7.46 -35.87 19.25
N GLN A 185 6.57 -35.78 18.25
CA GLN A 185 5.99 -34.52 17.78
C GLN A 185 5.16 -33.81 18.85
N ARG A 186 4.50 -34.55 19.76
CA ARG A 186 3.74 -33.95 20.89
C ARG A 186 4.64 -33.06 21.76
N GLY A 187 5.87 -33.50 22.05
CA GLY A 187 6.86 -32.70 22.78
C GLY A 187 7.24 -31.43 22.02
N ALA A 188 7.51 -31.56 20.71
CA ALA A 188 7.82 -30.42 19.84
C ALA A 188 6.67 -29.40 19.80
N ASN A 189 5.42 -29.86 19.69
CA ASN A 189 4.23 -29.00 19.64
C ASN A 189 4.01 -28.26 20.98
N LYS A 190 4.20 -28.94 22.12
CA LYS A 190 4.11 -28.31 23.45
C LYS A 190 5.17 -27.21 23.62
N ALA A 191 6.43 -27.50 23.29
CA ALA A 191 7.51 -26.52 23.35
C ALA A 191 7.30 -25.36 22.35
N ASN A 192 6.73 -25.63 21.17
CA ASN A 192 6.40 -24.59 20.20
C ASN A 192 5.33 -23.62 20.73
N LYS A 193 4.30 -24.16 21.40
CA LYS A 193 3.25 -23.35 22.02
C LYS A 193 3.84 -22.41 23.08
N GLU A 194 4.66 -22.96 23.99
CA GLU A 194 5.32 -22.13 25.01
C GLU A 194 6.26 -21.08 24.39
N ARG A 195 6.99 -21.44 23.32
CA ARG A 195 7.84 -20.50 22.56
C ARG A 195 7.02 -19.34 22.01
N VAL A 196 5.88 -19.62 21.40
CA VAL A 196 4.99 -18.58 20.84
C VAL A 196 4.46 -17.68 21.95
N ASP A 197 4.02 -18.25 23.07
CA ASP A 197 3.48 -17.47 24.19
C ASP A 197 4.53 -16.55 24.83
N VAL A 198 5.76 -17.02 25.03
CA VAL A 198 6.87 -16.18 25.54
C VAL A 198 7.29 -15.13 24.51
N SER A 199 7.26 -15.46 23.22
CA SER A 199 7.53 -14.49 22.15
C SER A 199 6.47 -13.37 22.10
N ARG A 200 5.20 -13.66 22.43
CA ARG A 200 4.15 -12.64 22.55
C ARG A 200 4.39 -11.75 23.76
N LYS A 201 4.78 -12.32 24.91
CA LYS A 201 5.17 -11.52 26.08
C LYS A 201 6.34 -10.59 25.79
N MET A 202 7.33 -11.05 25.03
CA MET A 202 8.44 -10.22 24.57
C MET A 202 7.95 -9.02 23.73
N ALA A 203 7.07 -9.24 22.75
CA ALA A 203 6.50 -8.16 21.94
C ALA A 203 5.65 -7.18 22.77
N SER A 204 4.86 -7.71 23.71
CA SER A 204 4.07 -6.91 24.66
C SER A 204 4.96 -6.03 25.52
N GLN A 205 6.04 -6.57 26.08
CA GLN A 205 7.00 -5.81 26.88
C GLN A 205 7.63 -4.67 26.07
N ILE A 206 8.04 -4.94 24.83
CA ILE A 206 8.58 -3.89 23.94
C ILE A 206 7.53 -2.79 23.72
N THR A 207 6.28 -3.17 23.44
CA THR A 207 5.19 -2.21 23.22
C THR A 207 4.93 -1.36 24.46
N GLU A 208 4.92 -1.98 25.64
CA GLU A 208 4.73 -1.32 26.94
C GLU A 208 5.87 -0.33 27.23
N SER A 209 7.13 -0.77 27.12
CA SER A 209 8.30 0.09 27.38
C SER A 209 8.41 1.25 26.38
N ILE A 210 8.09 1.04 25.10
CA ILE A 210 8.11 2.12 24.08
C ILE A 210 6.92 3.08 24.24
N SER A 211 5.73 2.57 24.58
CA SER A 211 4.58 3.45 24.84
C SER A 211 4.79 4.29 26.10
N GLY A 212 5.44 3.72 27.12
CA GLY A 212 5.84 4.38 28.36
C GLY A 212 7.23 5.03 28.32
N ILE A 213 7.79 5.28 27.13
CA ILE A 213 9.20 5.71 27.00
C ILE A 213 9.49 7.01 27.77
N ASN A 214 8.52 7.92 27.81
CA ASN A 214 8.64 9.17 28.56
C ASN A 214 8.82 8.91 30.06
N GLU A 215 8.09 7.96 30.65
CA GLU A 215 8.23 7.59 32.06
C GLU A 215 9.58 6.91 32.33
N VAL A 216 10.03 6.06 31.41
CA VAL A 216 11.35 5.41 31.51
C VAL A 216 12.47 6.44 31.53
N HIS A 217 12.41 7.43 30.62
CA HIS A 217 13.39 8.51 30.55
C HIS A 217 13.28 9.49 31.72
N ALA A 218 12.06 9.85 32.13
CA ALA A 218 11.83 10.78 33.24
C ALA A 218 12.34 10.23 34.57
N GLN A 219 12.16 8.92 34.81
CA GLN A 219 12.57 8.26 36.06
C GLN A 219 13.95 7.60 35.97
N GLY A 220 14.57 7.56 34.79
CA GLY A 220 15.86 6.89 34.56
C GLY A 220 15.82 5.37 34.78
N SER A 221 14.68 4.72 34.56
CA SER A 221 14.42 3.32 34.94
C SER A 221 14.97 2.27 33.95
N PHE A 222 15.97 2.63 33.13
CA PHE A 222 16.53 1.79 32.07
C PHE A 222 16.91 0.37 32.53
N GLN A 223 17.67 0.24 33.63
CA GLN A 223 18.12 -1.06 34.13
C GLN A 223 16.97 -1.97 34.58
N ALA A 224 15.88 -1.38 35.09
CA ALA A 224 14.72 -2.15 35.52
C ALA A 224 14.00 -2.77 34.32
N GLU A 225 13.80 -1.99 33.25
CA GLU A 225 13.21 -2.44 31.99
C GLU A 225 14.12 -3.44 31.26
N GLU A 226 15.44 -3.20 31.23
CA GLU A 226 16.42 -4.16 30.70
C GLU A 226 16.37 -5.50 31.44
N LYS A 227 16.29 -5.48 32.79
CA LYS A 227 16.22 -6.70 33.59
C LYS A 227 14.94 -7.50 33.30
N LYS A 228 13.79 -6.82 33.16
CA LYS A 228 12.52 -7.46 32.76
C LYS A 228 12.67 -8.11 31.37
N TYR A 229 13.23 -7.37 30.41
CA TYR A 229 13.43 -7.86 29.04
C TYR A 229 14.38 -9.05 28.99
N ASN A 230 15.53 -8.97 29.69
CA ASN A 230 16.52 -10.04 29.74
C ASN A 230 15.95 -11.34 30.33
N ALA A 231 15.12 -11.25 31.38
CA ALA A 231 14.46 -12.44 31.94
C ALA A 231 13.54 -13.14 30.91
N ILE A 232 12.86 -12.37 30.05
CA ILE A 232 12.04 -12.91 28.96
C ILE A 232 12.93 -13.56 27.90
N ILE A 233 14.03 -12.91 27.50
CA ILE A 233 14.99 -13.43 26.52
C ILE A 233 15.59 -14.75 26.99
N GLU A 234 16.08 -14.82 28.24
CA GLU A 234 16.70 -16.04 28.76
C GLU A 234 15.71 -17.21 28.81
N ARG A 235 14.46 -16.94 29.17
CA ARG A 235 13.40 -17.95 29.12
C ARG A 235 13.13 -18.38 27.69
N LEU A 236 13.04 -17.43 26.75
CA LEU A 236 12.81 -17.71 25.34
C LEU A 236 13.96 -18.54 24.73
N LEU A 237 15.21 -18.25 25.10
CA LEU A 237 16.40 -19.01 24.70
C LEU A 237 16.27 -20.48 25.12
N ARG A 238 16.00 -20.74 26.42
CA ARG A 238 15.83 -22.09 26.95
C ARG A 238 14.73 -22.86 26.22
N ILE A 239 13.56 -22.24 26.05
CA ILE A 239 12.43 -22.87 25.34
C ILE A 239 12.77 -23.13 23.87
N ARG A 240 13.45 -22.19 23.19
CA ARG A 240 13.85 -22.35 21.79
C ARG A 240 14.84 -23.49 21.61
N ILE A 241 15.81 -23.65 22.53
CA ILE A 241 16.74 -24.79 22.53
C ILE A 241 15.97 -26.10 22.68
N ILE A 242 15.12 -26.21 23.71
CA ILE A 242 14.30 -27.42 23.96
C ILE A 242 13.44 -27.75 22.74
N TRP A 243 12.76 -26.75 22.17
CA TRP A 243 11.95 -26.91 20.97
C TRP A 243 12.78 -27.39 19.77
N SER A 244 13.96 -26.83 19.56
CA SER A 244 14.88 -27.23 18.51
C SER A 244 15.35 -28.67 18.68
N LEU A 245 15.70 -29.07 19.90
CA LEU A 245 16.08 -30.44 20.23
C LEU A 245 14.95 -31.43 19.94
N TYR A 246 13.71 -31.13 20.34
CA TYR A 246 12.56 -31.95 19.96
C TYR A 246 12.36 -32.03 18.44
N ARG A 247 12.50 -30.91 17.72
CA ARG A 247 12.40 -30.87 16.26
C ARG A 247 13.49 -31.72 15.59
N TYR A 248 14.72 -31.67 16.10
CA TYR A 248 15.81 -32.54 15.64
C TYR A 248 15.55 -34.01 15.97
N GLY A 249 15.01 -34.30 17.15
CA GLY A 249 14.55 -35.65 17.51
C GLY A 249 13.55 -36.20 16.50
N VAL A 250 12.51 -35.42 16.16
CA VAL A 250 11.55 -35.78 15.10
C VAL A 250 12.27 -36.06 13.77
N LYS A 251 13.20 -35.18 13.36
CA LYS A 251 13.94 -35.35 12.10
C LYS A 251 14.81 -36.61 12.10
N VAL A 252 15.51 -36.90 13.20
CA VAL A 252 16.34 -38.10 13.36
C VAL A 252 15.48 -39.36 13.32
N THR A 253 14.37 -39.40 14.08
CA THR A 253 13.43 -40.52 14.06
C THR A 253 12.87 -40.75 12.66
N ASN A 254 12.48 -39.70 11.96
CA ASN A 254 11.97 -39.79 10.59
C ASN A 254 13.03 -40.32 9.61
N ASN A 255 14.24 -39.78 9.66
CA ASN A 255 15.37 -40.23 8.84
C ASN A 255 15.72 -41.70 9.11
N LEU A 256 15.62 -42.16 10.36
CA LEU A 256 15.85 -43.56 10.72
C LEU A 256 14.83 -44.47 10.03
N PHE A 257 13.54 -44.13 10.04
CA PHE A 257 12.52 -44.91 9.34
C PHE A 257 12.72 -44.92 7.82
N VAL A 258 13.12 -43.80 7.22
CA VAL A 258 13.47 -43.73 5.80
C VAL A 258 14.67 -44.62 5.49
N GLY A 259 15.71 -44.59 6.34
CA GLY A 259 16.92 -45.40 6.17
C GLY A 259 16.72 -46.90 6.38
N LEU A 260 15.77 -47.32 7.23
CA LEU A 260 15.42 -48.73 7.42
C LEU A 260 14.86 -49.36 6.14
N GLY A 261 14.19 -48.56 5.32
CA GLY A 261 13.59 -49.02 4.09
C GLY A 261 14.54 -49.72 3.14
N PRO A 262 15.57 -49.02 2.63
CA PRO A 262 16.60 -49.61 1.78
C PRO A 262 17.28 -50.83 2.39
N VAL A 263 17.51 -50.84 3.71
CA VAL A 263 18.11 -51.99 4.40
C VAL A 263 17.23 -53.23 4.27
N ILE A 264 15.92 -53.10 4.50
CA ILE A 264 14.96 -54.19 4.33
C ILE A 264 14.91 -54.65 2.87
N VAL A 265 14.85 -53.72 1.91
CA VAL A 265 14.84 -54.04 0.48
C VAL A 265 16.11 -54.78 0.06
N LEU A 266 17.30 -54.33 0.50
CA LEU A 266 18.56 -54.98 0.14
C LEU A 266 18.68 -56.38 0.79
N LEU A 267 18.29 -56.52 2.06
CA LEU A 267 18.41 -57.78 2.79
C LEU A 267 17.41 -58.83 2.30
N LEU A 268 16.12 -58.52 2.28
CA LEU A 268 15.09 -59.45 1.82
C LEU A 268 15.04 -59.55 0.29
N GLY A 269 15.24 -58.44 -0.41
CA GLY A 269 15.23 -58.42 -1.88
C GLY A 269 16.45 -59.12 -2.46
N GLY A 270 17.63 -58.90 -1.86
CA GLY A 270 18.83 -59.65 -2.19
C GLY A 270 18.65 -61.16 -1.94
N TYR A 271 18.08 -61.55 -0.80
CA TYR A 271 17.75 -62.96 -0.51
C TYR A 271 16.77 -63.57 -1.54
N LEU A 272 15.71 -62.85 -1.91
CA LEU A 272 14.74 -63.31 -2.92
C LEU A 272 15.36 -63.39 -4.32
N MET A 273 16.31 -62.50 -4.64
CA MET A 273 17.07 -62.55 -5.89
C MET A 273 18.00 -63.77 -5.93
N MET A 274 18.67 -64.10 -4.83
CA MET A 274 19.48 -65.33 -4.72
C MET A 274 18.65 -66.60 -4.93
N GLN A 275 17.35 -66.57 -4.59
CA GLN A 275 16.40 -67.67 -4.83
C GLN A 275 15.78 -67.65 -6.24
N GLY A 276 16.13 -66.66 -7.09
CA GLY A 276 15.54 -66.49 -8.42
C GLY A 276 14.08 -66.03 -8.41
N LYS A 277 13.56 -65.51 -7.28
CA LYS A 277 12.16 -65.05 -7.13
C LYS A 277 11.96 -63.58 -7.52
N THR A 278 13.04 -62.80 -7.63
CA THR A 278 13.01 -61.37 -7.95
C THR A 278 14.21 -61.01 -8.83
N GLU A 279 14.00 -60.11 -9.80
CA GLU A 279 15.04 -59.62 -10.71
C GLU A 279 15.77 -58.39 -10.13
N LEU A 280 17.01 -58.15 -10.59
CA LEU A 280 17.83 -57.02 -10.14
C LEU A 280 17.15 -55.66 -10.41
N GLY A 281 16.54 -55.47 -11.58
CA GLY A 281 15.84 -54.24 -11.93
C GLY A 281 14.62 -53.97 -11.04
N SER A 282 13.96 -55.02 -10.54
CA SER A 282 12.88 -54.87 -9.56
C SER A 282 13.41 -54.33 -8.24
N ILE A 283 14.57 -54.78 -7.75
CA ILE A 283 15.21 -54.24 -6.53
C ILE A 283 15.56 -52.76 -6.69
N VAL A 284 16.14 -52.38 -7.84
CA VAL A 284 16.47 -50.98 -8.14
C VAL A 284 15.21 -50.10 -8.17
N ALA A 285 14.12 -50.59 -8.77
CA ALA A 285 12.84 -49.90 -8.76
C ALA A 285 12.21 -49.82 -7.36
N PHE A 286 12.35 -50.85 -6.53
CA PHE A 286 11.93 -50.84 -5.12
C PHE A 286 12.65 -49.76 -4.31
N LEU A 287 13.98 -49.70 -4.40
CA LEU A 287 14.79 -48.68 -3.72
C LEU A 287 14.37 -47.27 -4.14
N SER A 288 14.20 -47.06 -5.45
CA SER A 288 13.80 -45.76 -6.01
C SER A 288 12.38 -45.36 -5.62
N ALA A 289 11.44 -46.30 -5.60
CA ALA A 289 10.06 -46.05 -5.19
C ALA A 289 9.98 -45.74 -3.69
N GLN A 290 10.78 -46.41 -2.87
CA GLN A 290 10.82 -46.21 -1.44
C GLN A 290 11.39 -44.85 -1.03
N GLU A 291 12.43 -44.37 -1.71
CA GLU A 291 12.94 -43.01 -1.52
C GLU A 291 11.84 -41.97 -1.83
N LYS A 292 11.12 -42.16 -2.94
CA LYS A 292 10.05 -41.25 -3.37
C LYS A 292 8.80 -41.28 -2.48
N LEU A 293 8.60 -42.30 -1.65
CA LEU A 293 7.50 -42.34 -0.68
C LEU A 293 7.66 -41.31 0.45
N TYR A 294 8.88 -40.82 0.68
CA TYR A 294 9.16 -39.87 1.76
C TYR A 294 8.57 -38.47 1.51
N ASP A 295 8.72 -37.94 0.30
CA ASP A 295 8.32 -36.56 0.00
C ASP A 295 6.81 -36.32 0.18
N PRO A 296 5.90 -37.16 -0.37
CA PRO A 296 4.46 -37.00 -0.17
C PRO A 296 4.07 -37.07 1.31
N TRP A 297 4.74 -37.95 2.08
CA TRP A 297 4.53 -38.07 3.51
C TRP A 297 4.92 -36.79 4.26
N LYS A 298 6.09 -36.24 3.94
CA LYS A 298 6.57 -34.96 4.50
C LYS A 298 5.65 -33.80 4.13
N GLU A 299 5.24 -33.68 2.86
CA GLU A 299 4.33 -32.63 2.38
C GLU A 299 2.97 -32.68 3.11
N LEU A 300 2.44 -33.87 3.44
CA LEU A 300 1.21 -34.02 4.26
C LEU A 300 1.37 -33.54 5.71
N LEU A 301 2.53 -33.78 6.32
CA LEU A 301 2.82 -33.30 7.67
C LEU A 301 2.96 -31.76 7.71
N GLU A 302 3.62 -31.19 6.70
CA GLU A 302 3.71 -29.73 6.54
C GLU A 302 2.35 -29.10 6.29
N PHE A 303 1.51 -29.72 5.44
CA PHE A 303 0.13 -29.33 5.22
C PHE A 303 -0.68 -29.24 6.51
N TYR A 304 -0.55 -30.24 7.40
CA TYR A 304 -1.26 -30.23 8.68
C TYR A 304 -0.83 -29.07 9.59
N GLN A 305 0.45 -28.68 9.57
CA GLN A 305 0.94 -27.52 10.32
C GLN A 305 0.38 -26.21 9.76
N VAL A 306 0.34 -26.07 8.44
CA VAL A 306 -0.26 -24.90 7.77
C VAL A 306 -1.75 -24.82 8.07
N TYR A 307 -2.47 -25.94 8.01
CA TYR A 307 -3.88 -26.02 8.39
C TYR A 307 -4.12 -25.54 9.84
N GLN A 308 -3.30 -25.99 10.79
CA GLN A 308 -3.44 -25.57 12.19
C GLN A 308 -3.22 -24.07 12.35
N ASP A 309 -2.16 -23.50 11.75
CA ASP A 309 -1.88 -22.07 11.85
C ASP A 309 -3.00 -21.25 11.20
N ALA A 310 -3.42 -21.60 9.98
CA ALA A 310 -4.51 -20.96 9.26
C ALA A 310 -5.84 -21.03 10.03
N SER A 311 -6.20 -22.19 10.59
CA SER A 311 -7.44 -22.37 11.35
C SER A 311 -7.48 -21.51 12.62
N ILE A 312 -6.36 -21.43 13.35
CA ILE A 312 -6.26 -20.59 14.57
C ILE A 312 -6.35 -19.10 14.21
N ARG A 313 -5.62 -18.65 13.18
CA ARG A 313 -5.65 -17.26 12.73
C ARG A 313 -7.00 -16.86 12.19
N TYR A 314 -7.61 -17.72 11.38
CA TYR A 314 -8.95 -17.51 10.85
C TYR A 314 -9.96 -17.34 11.98
N LYS A 315 -9.96 -18.26 12.97
CA LYS A 315 -10.83 -18.17 14.14
C LYS A 315 -10.61 -16.86 14.92
N LYS A 316 -9.35 -16.45 15.10
CA LYS A 316 -9.01 -15.20 15.78
C LYS A 316 -9.58 -13.98 15.04
N VAL A 317 -9.46 -13.95 13.71
CA VAL A 317 -10.01 -12.87 12.88
C VAL A 317 -11.53 -12.87 12.94
N THR A 318 -12.18 -14.03 12.71
CA THR A 318 -13.65 -14.10 12.71
C THR A 318 -14.24 -13.73 14.06
N THR A 319 -13.67 -14.22 15.16
CA THR A 319 -14.12 -13.85 16.52
C THR A 319 -13.84 -12.38 16.85
N ALA A 320 -12.77 -11.80 16.31
CA ALA A 320 -12.48 -10.37 16.52
C ALA A 320 -13.50 -9.44 15.83
N PHE A 321 -14.20 -9.91 14.80
CA PHE A 321 -15.21 -9.15 14.05
C PHE A 321 -16.59 -9.82 14.14
N GLU A 322 -16.84 -10.59 15.19
CA GLU A 322 -18.10 -11.30 15.49
C GLU A 322 -19.11 -10.35 16.14
N GLU A 323 -19.48 -9.31 15.39
CA GLU A 323 -20.57 -8.40 15.73
C GLU A 323 -21.51 -8.26 14.54
N ASP A 324 -22.81 -8.18 14.82
CA ASP A 324 -23.82 -7.93 13.80
C ASP A 324 -23.94 -6.43 13.53
N THR A 325 -24.34 -6.08 12.30
CA THR A 325 -24.59 -4.69 11.92
C THR A 325 -25.80 -4.15 12.68
N GLU A 326 -25.66 -3.00 13.32
CA GLU A 326 -26.70 -2.43 14.19
C GLU A 326 -27.95 -1.95 13.41
N PHE A 327 -27.77 -1.54 12.16
CA PHE A 327 -28.84 -0.96 11.34
C PHE A 327 -28.91 -1.60 9.95
N LYS A 328 -30.13 -1.68 9.41
CA LYS A 328 -30.37 -2.10 8.02
C LYS A 328 -29.91 -1.01 7.05
N LEU A 329 -29.25 -1.40 5.97
CA LEU A 329 -28.74 -0.45 4.97
C LEU A 329 -29.86 0.21 4.17
N SER A 330 -30.80 -0.58 3.67
CA SER A 330 -31.95 -0.14 2.87
C SER A 330 -33.17 -1.02 3.20
N ARG A 331 -34.37 -0.51 2.93
CA ARG A 331 -35.65 -1.26 3.04
C ARG A 331 -36.11 -1.72 1.66
N GLU A 332 -36.88 -2.81 1.61
CA GLU A 332 -37.55 -3.26 0.37
C GLU A 332 -38.66 -2.29 -0.09
N GLN A 333 -39.20 -1.47 0.81
CA GLN A 333 -40.19 -0.42 0.53
C GLN A 333 -39.78 0.90 1.21
N LYS A 334 -39.66 1.97 0.42
CA LYS A 334 -39.39 3.33 0.90
C LYS A 334 -40.60 3.89 1.66
N VAL A 335 -40.35 4.74 2.66
CA VAL A 335 -41.40 5.60 3.23
C VAL A 335 -41.94 6.55 2.14
N GLU A 336 -43.25 6.49 1.86
CA GLU A 336 -43.91 7.27 0.80
C GLU A 336 -43.99 8.78 1.10
N THR A 337 -43.82 9.18 2.36
CA THR A 337 -43.92 10.59 2.80
C THR A 337 -42.55 11.24 2.99
N ALA A 338 -42.34 12.40 2.35
CA ALA A 338 -41.15 13.22 2.57
C ALA A 338 -41.03 13.67 4.03
N ILE A 339 -39.86 13.43 4.62
CA ILE A 339 -39.52 13.81 6.00
C ILE A 339 -39.40 15.35 6.08
N LYS A 340 -40.21 15.96 6.94
CA LYS A 340 -40.26 17.40 7.25
C LYS A 340 -39.29 17.80 8.38
N GLY A 341 -38.91 16.85 9.23
CA GLY A 341 -37.87 17.04 10.26
C GLY A 341 -38.37 17.32 11.68
N SER A 342 -39.57 16.89 12.06
CA SER A 342 -40.00 16.91 13.47
C SER A 342 -39.41 15.73 14.25
N ILE A 343 -38.93 15.97 15.47
CA ILE A 343 -38.26 14.96 16.31
C ILE A 343 -38.98 14.86 17.65
N ALA A 344 -39.28 13.63 18.10
CA ALA A 344 -39.82 13.40 19.44
C ALA A 344 -39.10 12.23 20.12
N ALA A 345 -38.58 12.45 21.32
CA ALA A 345 -38.06 11.41 22.21
C ALA A 345 -39.03 11.22 23.37
N LYS A 346 -39.37 9.96 23.68
CA LYS A 346 -40.26 9.58 24.77
C LYS A 346 -39.55 8.58 25.68
N ASP A 347 -39.32 8.97 26.92
CA ASP A 347 -38.63 8.17 27.94
C ASP A 347 -37.34 7.50 27.43
N LEU A 348 -36.60 8.20 26.55
CA LEU A 348 -35.45 7.65 25.85
C LEU A 348 -34.30 7.37 26.83
N ALA A 349 -33.79 6.14 26.82
CA ALA A 349 -32.62 5.75 27.61
C ALA A 349 -31.54 5.10 26.74
N PHE A 350 -30.29 5.29 27.15
CA PHE A 350 -29.13 4.67 26.53
C PHE A 350 -28.21 4.14 27.63
N VAL A 351 -27.98 2.83 27.60
CA VAL A 351 -27.09 2.12 28.52
C VAL A 351 -25.95 1.53 27.71
N THR A 352 -24.71 1.79 28.12
CA THR A 352 -23.53 1.21 27.49
C THR A 352 -23.48 -0.31 27.73
N SER A 353 -22.64 -1.02 26.96
CA SER A 353 -22.36 -2.45 27.20
C SER A 353 -21.87 -2.75 28.63
N ASP A 354 -21.30 -1.75 29.29
CA ASP A 354 -20.69 -1.87 30.61
C ASP A 354 -21.69 -1.53 31.73
N GLY A 355 -22.97 -1.33 31.37
CA GLY A 355 -24.07 -1.05 32.30
C GLY A 355 -24.22 0.42 32.70
N ILE A 356 -23.43 1.32 32.12
CA ILE A 356 -23.49 2.76 32.45
C ILE A 356 -24.64 3.40 31.69
N ARG A 357 -25.63 3.91 32.41
CA ARG A 357 -26.75 4.66 31.84
C ARG A 357 -26.31 6.09 31.52
N LEU A 358 -26.18 6.42 30.24
CA LEU A 358 -25.76 7.76 29.75
C LEU A 358 -26.94 8.68 29.42
N LEU A 359 -28.10 8.10 29.10
CA LEU A 359 -29.37 8.80 28.96
C LEU A 359 -30.40 8.06 29.82
N ASP A 360 -31.23 8.81 30.54
CA ASP A 360 -32.25 8.27 31.44
C ASP A 360 -33.55 9.05 31.25
N GLN A 361 -34.59 8.38 30.76
CA GLN A 361 -35.96 8.91 30.58
C GLN A 361 -36.01 10.30 29.90
N VAL A 362 -35.26 10.48 28.82
CA VAL A 362 -35.22 11.76 28.09
C VAL A 362 -36.51 11.93 27.29
N ASN A 363 -37.24 13.02 27.60
CA ASN A 363 -38.44 13.45 26.90
C ASN A 363 -38.17 14.78 26.20
N LEU A 364 -38.32 14.82 24.88
CA LEU A 364 -38.01 15.98 24.03
C LEU A 364 -38.98 16.02 22.85
N SER A 365 -39.42 17.21 22.45
CA SER A 365 -40.19 17.43 21.21
C SER A 365 -39.65 18.65 20.49
N VAL A 366 -39.40 18.51 19.19
CA VAL A 366 -38.84 19.53 18.30
C VAL A 366 -39.69 19.62 17.06
N ASN A 367 -40.23 20.80 16.77
CA ASN A 367 -41.05 20.98 15.56
C ASN A 367 -40.16 21.18 14.32
N ALA A 368 -40.71 20.89 13.15
CA ALA A 368 -40.01 21.14 11.89
C ALA A 368 -39.64 22.63 11.74
N GLY A 369 -38.38 22.91 11.43
CA GLY A 369 -37.84 24.27 11.32
C GLY A 369 -37.48 24.95 12.64
N GLU A 370 -37.64 24.28 13.78
CA GLU A 370 -37.27 24.80 15.09
C GLU A 370 -35.75 24.66 15.33
N HIS A 371 -35.13 25.70 15.90
CA HIS A 371 -33.73 25.67 16.30
C HIS A 371 -33.60 25.49 17.81
N ILE A 372 -32.94 24.41 18.24
CA ILE A 372 -32.76 24.09 19.65
C ILE A 372 -31.27 24.06 20.01
N ALA A 373 -30.95 24.67 21.16
CA ALA A 373 -29.63 24.58 21.78
C ALA A 373 -29.71 23.64 23.00
N LEU A 374 -28.97 22.53 22.95
CA LEU A 374 -28.85 21.60 24.07
C LEU A 374 -27.61 21.94 24.92
N VAL A 375 -27.82 22.44 26.14
CA VAL A 375 -26.75 22.90 27.04
C VAL A 375 -26.59 21.97 28.26
N GLY A 376 -25.37 21.90 28.79
CA GLY A 376 -25.07 21.11 29.99
C GLY A 376 -23.58 20.79 30.15
N TYR A 377 -23.18 20.36 31.34
CA TYR A 377 -21.79 20.02 31.68
C TYR A 377 -21.23 18.88 30.81
N SER A 378 -19.90 18.76 30.71
CA SER A 378 -19.28 17.60 30.07
C SER A 378 -19.75 16.29 30.74
N GLY A 379 -20.05 15.27 29.93
CA GLY A 379 -20.59 13.99 30.42
C GLY A 379 -22.11 13.95 30.63
N SER A 380 -22.85 15.05 30.47
CA SER A 380 -24.32 15.09 30.67
C SER A 380 -25.16 14.37 29.59
N GLY A 381 -24.55 13.53 28.74
CA GLY A 381 -25.28 12.77 27.70
C GLY A 381 -25.58 13.49 26.38
N LYS A 382 -25.28 14.79 26.23
CA LYS A 382 -25.60 15.60 25.03
C LYS A 382 -25.15 14.97 23.71
N SER A 383 -23.87 14.59 23.63
CA SER A 383 -23.31 13.97 22.44
C SER A 383 -23.88 12.56 22.20
N THR A 384 -24.33 11.87 23.24
CA THR A 384 -25.01 10.57 23.13
C THR A 384 -26.40 10.76 22.54
N LEU A 385 -27.18 11.72 23.04
CA LEU A 385 -28.51 12.04 22.50
C LEU A 385 -28.44 12.43 21.03
N ALA A 386 -27.50 13.31 20.64
CA ALA A 386 -27.30 13.69 19.25
C ALA A 386 -26.96 12.48 18.36
N LYS A 387 -26.17 11.53 18.86
CA LYS A 387 -25.85 10.29 18.14
C LYS A 387 -27.04 9.35 18.03
N CYS A 388 -27.91 9.26 19.03
CA CYS A 388 -29.15 8.51 18.92
C CYS A 388 -30.10 9.14 17.89
N ILE A 389 -30.22 10.47 17.89
CA ILE A 389 -31.01 11.23 16.89
C ILE A 389 -30.51 10.96 15.47
N GLY A 390 -29.20 11.05 15.24
CA GLY A 390 -28.58 10.72 13.95
C GLY A 390 -28.48 9.23 13.62
N GLN A 391 -29.13 8.36 14.40
CA GLN A 391 -29.07 6.90 14.29
C GLN A 391 -27.63 6.34 14.30
N LEU A 392 -26.66 7.04 14.87
CA LEU A 392 -25.28 6.58 15.03
C LEU A 392 -25.13 5.60 16.21
N TYR A 393 -26.08 5.64 17.15
CA TYR A 393 -26.26 4.67 18.22
C TYR A 393 -27.71 4.23 18.31
N GLY A 394 -27.93 2.94 18.52
CA GLY A 394 -29.20 2.39 18.95
C GLY A 394 -29.44 2.75 20.41
N TYR A 395 -30.61 3.28 20.72
CA TYR A 395 -31.03 3.50 22.09
C TYR A 395 -31.50 2.18 22.72
N THR A 396 -31.52 2.11 24.05
CA THR A 396 -31.76 0.86 24.80
C THR A 396 -33.21 0.73 25.26
N GLU A 397 -33.84 1.84 25.67
CA GLU A 397 -35.24 1.90 26.12
C GLU A 397 -35.90 3.19 25.60
N GLY A 398 -37.23 3.21 25.59
CA GLY A 398 -38.04 4.34 25.12
C GLY A 398 -38.25 4.36 23.61
N GLU A 399 -38.66 5.51 23.09
CA GLU A 399 -38.91 5.72 21.65
C GLU A 399 -38.27 7.01 21.16
N LEU A 400 -37.74 6.97 19.95
CA LEU A 400 -37.28 8.13 19.21
C LEU A 400 -37.96 8.17 17.84
N LEU A 401 -38.70 9.24 17.57
CA LEU A 401 -39.55 9.40 16.40
C LEU A 401 -39.05 10.55 15.53
N LEU A 402 -38.99 10.32 14.22
CA LEU A 402 -38.75 11.31 13.18
C LEU A 402 -40.01 11.39 12.31
N ASP A 403 -40.74 12.51 12.37
CA ASP A 403 -42.07 12.68 11.75
C ASP A 403 -43.03 11.52 12.04
N GLY A 404 -43.02 11.05 13.30
CA GLY A 404 -43.86 9.94 13.77
C GLY A 404 -43.32 8.54 13.46
N HIS A 405 -42.23 8.40 12.69
CA HIS A 405 -41.60 7.11 12.38
C HIS A 405 -40.48 6.80 13.37
N ASN A 406 -40.43 5.56 13.85
CA ASN A 406 -39.40 5.15 14.79
C ASN A 406 -38.00 5.12 14.12
N VAL A 407 -37.05 5.88 14.66
CA VAL A 407 -35.69 6.01 14.14
C VAL A 407 -34.95 4.67 14.11
N SER A 408 -35.21 3.75 15.04
CA SER A 408 -34.59 2.42 15.04
C SER A 408 -35.05 1.52 13.89
N GLU A 409 -36.22 1.79 13.31
CA GLU A 409 -36.81 0.99 12.24
C GLU A 409 -36.51 1.53 10.84
N LEU A 410 -36.06 2.79 10.74
CA LEU A 410 -35.64 3.43 9.50
C LEU A 410 -34.32 2.82 9.00
N SER A 411 -34.19 2.73 7.68
CA SER A 411 -32.94 2.31 7.06
C SER A 411 -31.88 3.41 7.11
N LYS A 412 -30.61 3.04 6.95
CA LYS A 412 -29.50 4.01 6.90
C LYS A 412 -29.65 4.98 5.74
N GLU A 413 -30.10 4.51 4.59
CA GLU A 413 -30.43 5.34 3.43
C GLU A 413 -31.41 6.47 3.79
N GLU A 414 -32.54 6.13 4.44
CA GLU A 414 -33.58 7.11 4.83
C GLU A 414 -33.08 8.11 5.87
N ILE A 415 -32.24 7.68 6.81
CA ILE A 415 -31.66 8.58 7.81
C ILE A 415 -30.66 9.54 7.16
N VAL A 416 -29.76 9.04 6.32
CA VAL A 416 -28.70 9.86 5.70
C VAL A 416 -29.28 10.87 4.71
N SER A 417 -30.38 10.54 4.03
CA SER A 417 -31.08 11.50 3.16
C SER A 417 -31.81 12.61 3.93
N SER A 418 -32.09 12.40 5.23
CA SER A 418 -33.00 13.25 6.00
C SER A 418 -32.33 13.98 7.16
N ILE A 419 -31.22 13.47 7.69
CA ILE A 419 -30.48 14.03 8.83
C ILE A 419 -29.04 14.32 8.42
N GLY A 420 -28.66 15.59 8.47
CA GLY A 420 -27.25 15.99 8.46
C GLY A 420 -26.64 15.86 9.85
N PHE A 421 -25.45 15.25 9.95
CA PHE A 421 -24.72 15.13 11.22
C PHE A 421 -23.30 15.67 11.06
N ILE A 422 -22.92 16.59 11.96
CA ILE A 422 -21.56 17.12 12.04
C ILE A 422 -20.96 16.67 13.36
N SER A 423 -19.83 15.96 13.32
CA SER A 423 -19.13 15.50 14.52
C SER A 423 -18.43 16.65 15.24
N GLN A 424 -18.22 16.48 16.55
CA GLN A 424 -17.44 17.41 17.36
C GLN A 424 -16.01 17.57 16.82
N ASP A 425 -15.40 16.45 16.40
CA ASP A 425 -14.12 16.41 15.71
C ASP A 425 -14.38 15.93 14.26
N PRO A 426 -14.50 16.83 13.27
CA PRO A 426 -14.71 16.44 11.88
C PRO A 426 -13.47 15.76 11.30
N PHE A 427 -13.68 14.78 10.43
CA PHE A 427 -12.62 14.06 9.74
C PHE A 427 -12.60 14.44 8.26
N ILE A 428 -11.41 14.71 7.72
CA ILE A 428 -11.19 15.00 6.29
C ILE A 428 -10.43 13.82 5.69
N PHE A 429 -10.98 13.24 4.63
CA PHE A 429 -10.37 12.11 3.94
C PHE A 429 -9.25 12.58 3.00
N SER A 430 -8.23 11.74 2.83
CA SER A 430 -7.23 11.95 1.78
C SER A 430 -7.89 11.97 0.41
N GLY A 431 -7.62 13.01 -0.37
CA GLY A 431 -8.26 13.24 -1.65
C GLY A 431 -8.27 14.72 -2.00
N THR A 432 -9.08 15.09 -2.99
CA THR A 432 -9.26 16.49 -3.37
C THR A 432 -10.23 17.21 -2.42
N VAL A 433 -10.16 18.55 -2.40
CA VAL A 433 -11.15 19.37 -1.68
C VAL A 433 -12.56 19.11 -2.23
N ASN A 434 -12.72 19.00 -3.55
CA ASN A 434 -14.02 18.71 -4.18
C ASN A 434 -14.59 17.35 -3.74
N GLU A 435 -13.76 16.31 -3.61
CA GLU A 435 -14.20 15.00 -3.10
C GLU A 435 -14.70 15.07 -1.66
N ASN A 436 -14.00 15.81 -0.80
CA ASN A 436 -14.41 15.99 0.59
C ASN A 436 -15.69 16.82 0.73
N LEU A 437 -15.83 17.90 -0.04
CA LEU A 437 -17.04 18.73 -0.04
C LEU A 437 -18.28 17.96 -0.51
N LEU A 438 -18.11 17.04 -1.46
CA LEU A 438 -19.19 16.25 -2.05
C LEU A 438 -19.38 14.88 -1.43
N TYR A 439 -18.66 14.58 -0.34
CA TYR A 439 -18.66 13.26 0.26
C TYR A 439 -20.08 12.80 0.63
N ALA A 440 -20.86 13.66 1.29
CA ALA A 440 -22.22 13.36 1.71
C ALA A 440 -23.21 13.27 0.53
N SER A 441 -23.13 14.18 -0.45
CA SER A 441 -24.04 14.16 -1.60
C SER A 441 -23.80 12.95 -2.50
N ARG A 442 -22.55 12.56 -2.70
CA ARG A 442 -22.18 11.34 -3.44
C ARG A 442 -22.65 10.09 -2.71
N ALA A 443 -22.50 10.03 -1.38
CA ALA A 443 -23.01 8.90 -0.60
C ALA A 443 -24.53 8.70 -0.79
N ILE A 444 -25.33 9.79 -0.77
CA ILE A 444 -26.79 9.71 -1.00
C ILE A 444 -27.11 9.20 -2.42
N SER A 445 -26.34 9.60 -3.43
CA SER A 445 -26.52 9.14 -4.80
C SER A 445 -26.26 7.64 -5.00
N GLU A 446 -25.36 7.05 -4.21
CA GLU A 446 -25.05 5.61 -4.28
C GLU A 446 -26.17 4.71 -3.70
N TYR A 447 -26.97 5.24 -2.77
CA TYR A 447 -28.10 4.50 -2.21
C TYR A 447 -29.37 4.55 -3.10
N SER A 448 -29.56 5.65 -3.83
CA SER A 448 -30.78 5.88 -4.61
C SER A 448 -30.81 5.02 -5.89
N LEU A 449 -31.61 3.95 -5.89
CA LEU A 449 -31.89 3.12 -7.07
C LEU A 449 -32.85 3.77 -8.10
N ASP A 450 -33.37 4.97 -7.81
CA ASP A 450 -34.28 5.73 -8.69
C ASP A 450 -33.51 6.78 -9.52
N GLU A 451 -34.01 7.06 -10.73
CA GLU A 451 -33.50 8.07 -11.67
C GLU A 451 -33.47 9.51 -11.12
N THR A 452 -34.05 9.77 -9.93
CA THR A 452 -33.99 11.05 -9.22
C THR A 452 -32.70 11.19 -8.40
N VAL A 453 -31.56 10.86 -9.00
CA VAL A 453 -30.25 11.13 -8.39
C VAL A 453 -30.13 12.65 -8.21
N PRO A 454 -29.93 13.19 -6.99
CA PRO A 454 -29.66 14.61 -6.85
C PRO A 454 -28.43 14.94 -7.69
N SER A 455 -28.61 15.81 -8.70
CA SER A 455 -27.54 16.24 -9.58
C SER A 455 -26.37 16.76 -8.75
N GLU A 456 -25.14 16.49 -9.18
CA GLU A 456 -23.96 17.05 -8.51
C GLU A 456 -24.17 18.58 -8.35
N PRO A 457 -23.91 19.14 -7.15
CA PRO A 457 -24.12 20.57 -6.90
C PRO A 457 -23.46 21.42 -7.98
N SER A 458 -24.12 22.51 -8.38
CA SER A 458 -23.54 23.41 -9.37
C SER A 458 -22.26 24.07 -8.83
N LEU A 459 -21.44 24.62 -9.73
CA LEU A 459 -20.24 25.36 -9.30
C LEU A 459 -20.61 26.53 -8.37
N ASP A 460 -21.75 27.18 -8.64
CA ASP A 460 -22.25 28.29 -7.82
C ASP A 460 -22.64 27.82 -6.41
N ASP A 461 -23.28 26.65 -6.28
CA ASP A 461 -23.61 26.05 -4.97
C ASP A 461 -22.35 25.68 -4.17
N LYS A 462 -21.34 25.14 -4.86
CA LYS A 462 -20.04 24.84 -4.26
C LYS A 462 -19.37 26.12 -3.77
N ILE A 463 -19.33 27.17 -4.60
CA ILE A 463 -18.77 28.47 -4.23
C ILE A 463 -19.51 29.09 -3.05
N ALA A 464 -20.85 29.07 -3.07
CA ALA A 464 -21.67 29.59 -1.98
C ALA A 464 -21.38 28.85 -0.66
N SER A 465 -21.24 27.52 -0.70
CA SER A 465 -20.87 26.71 0.46
C SER A 465 -19.48 27.07 1.00
N LEU A 466 -18.52 27.31 0.11
CA LEU A 466 -17.16 27.74 0.48
C LEU A 466 -17.13 29.14 1.10
N GLN A 467 -17.99 30.04 0.64
CA GLN A 467 -18.12 31.37 1.23
C GLN A 467 -18.74 31.29 2.62
N GLN A 468 -19.80 30.51 2.79
CA GLN A 468 -20.47 30.34 4.09
C GLN A 468 -19.55 29.68 5.14
N THR A 469 -18.65 28.79 4.70
CA THR A 469 -17.68 28.13 5.59
C THR A 469 -16.41 28.95 5.83
N GLY A 470 -16.23 30.08 5.13
CA GLY A 470 -15.03 30.92 5.22
C GLY A 470 -13.80 30.37 4.51
N LEU A 471 -13.92 29.23 3.80
CA LEU A 471 -12.80 28.55 3.12
C LEU A 471 -12.52 29.09 1.71
N PHE A 472 -13.38 29.97 1.19
CA PHE A 472 -13.29 30.47 -0.17
C PHE A 472 -11.92 31.11 -0.49
N VAL A 473 -11.41 31.95 0.40
CA VAL A 473 -10.15 32.68 0.19
C VAL A 473 -8.96 31.73 0.11
N ASP A 474 -8.93 30.70 0.96
CA ASP A 474 -7.86 29.71 0.98
C ASP A 474 -7.87 28.86 -0.28
N ILE A 475 -9.05 28.41 -0.71
CA ILE A 475 -9.19 27.62 -1.95
C ILE A 475 -8.84 28.45 -3.17
N LEU A 476 -9.26 29.72 -3.21
CA LEU A 476 -8.86 30.65 -4.26
C LEU A 476 -7.34 30.84 -4.28
N ARG A 477 -6.70 30.98 -3.11
CA ARG A 477 -5.25 31.10 -3.00
C ARG A 477 -4.54 29.84 -3.49
N PHE A 478 -5.05 28.65 -3.18
CA PHE A 478 -4.51 27.40 -3.73
C PHE A 478 -4.60 27.39 -5.26
N GLY A 479 -5.75 27.77 -5.81
CA GLY A 479 -5.93 27.90 -7.26
C GLY A 479 -4.97 28.91 -7.89
N LEU A 480 -4.81 30.10 -7.29
CA LEU A 480 -3.93 31.16 -7.81
C LEU A 480 -2.44 30.79 -7.76
N ASN A 481 -2.02 29.98 -6.78
CA ASN A 481 -0.66 29.50 -6.66
C ASN A 481 -0.40 28.20 -7.45
N THR A 482 -1.42 27.66 -8.12
CA THR A 482 -1.29 26.42 -8.89
C THR A 482 -0.48 26.70 -10.16
N VAL A 483 0.57 25.93 -10.37
CA VAL A 483 1.32 25.91 -11.64
C VAL A 483 0.59 24.99 -12.60
N LEU A 484 0.15 25.53 -13.72
CA LEU A 484 -0.59 24.77 -14.72
C LEU A 484 0.38 23.99 -15.62
N VAL A 485 0.16 22.68 -15.71
CA VAL A 485 0.90 21.82 -16.65
C VAL A 485 0.32 21.99 -18.04
N ARG A 486 1.19 22.25 -19.03
CA ARG A 486 0.80 22.46 -20.42
C ARG A 486 0.07 21.23 -20.96
N GLY A 487 -1.12 21.44 -21.52
CA GLY A 487 -1.93 20.38 -22.14
C GLY A 487 -2.94 19.67 -21.22
N GLU A 488 -2.88 19.84 -19.90
CA GLU A 488 -3.88 19.25 -18.98
C GLU A 488 -5.21 20.03 -18.97
N HIS A 489 -5.17 21.33 -19.29
CA HIS A 489 -6.33 22.21 -19.27
C HIS A 489 -6.51 22.98 -20.59
N PRO A 490 -6.98 22.32 -21.66
CA PRO A 490 -7.13 22.95 -22.97
C PRO A 490 -8.09 24.15 -22.90
N GLY A 491 -7.66 25.28 -23.48
CA GLY A 491 -8.43 26.54 -23.51
C GLY A 491 -8.34 27.40 -22.25
N LEU A 492 -7.68 26.95 -21.18
CA LEU A 492 -7.47 27.77 -19.99
C LEU A 492 -6.38 28.84 -20.22
N GLU A 493 -5.34 28.52 -21.00
CA GLU A 493 -4.27 29.44 -21.40
C GLU A 493 -4.84 30.69 -22.09
N GLU A 494 -5.72 30.48 -23.09
CA GLU A 494 -6.36 31.57 -23.83
C GLU A 494 -7.24 32.44 -22.91
N LYS A 495 -7.95 31.81 -21.96
CA LYS A 495 -8.73 32.56 -20.95
C LYS A 495 -7.84 33.43 -20.07
N PHE A 496 -6.69 32.93 -19.60
CA PHE A 496 -5.76 33.71 -18.81
C PHE A 496 -5.15 34.88 -19.59
N LEU A 497 -4.74 34.64 -20.85
CA LEU A 497 -4.23 35.70 -21.72
C LEU A 497 -5.29 36.79 -21.95
N ARG A 498 -6.54 36.38 -22.19
CA ARG A 498 -7.67 37.31 -22.33
C ARG A 498 -7.93 38.11 -21.05
N VAL A 499 -7.91 37.45 -19.88
CA VAL A 499 -8.10 38.11 -18.58
C VAL A 499 -6.97 39.11 -18.32
N ARG A 500 -5.71 38.75 -18.57
CA ARG A 500 -4.56 39.65 -18.46
C ARG A 500 -4.73 40.88 -19.34
N GLY A 501 -5.08 40.70 -20.61
CA GLY A 501 -5.32 41.79 -21.54
C GLY A 501 -6.48 42.70 -21.10
N ASN A 502 -7.57 42.13 -20.61
CA ASN A 502 -8.70 42.90 -20.08
C ASN A 502 -8.33 43.68 -18.81
N PHE A 503 -7.59 43.06 -17.89
CA PHE A 503 -7.11 43.72 -16.68
C PHE A 503 -6.22 44.92 -17.01
N GLN A 504 -5.27 44.75 -17.93
CA GLN A 504 -4.41 45.85 -18.37
C GLN A 504 -5.19 46.96 -19.07
N LYS A 505 -6.20 46.64 -19.89
CA LYS A 505 -7.07 47.64 -20.53
C LYS A 505 -7.87 48.46 -19.51
N SER A 506 -8.42 47.80 -18.50
CA SER A 506 -9.28 48.45 -17.50
C SER A 506 -8.50 49.24 -16.46
N PHE A 507 -7.40 48.68 -15.96
CA PHE A 507 -6.67 49.22 -14.80
C PHE A 507 -5.27 49.74 -15.13
N GLY A 508 -4.78 49.52 -16.35
CA GLY A 508 -3.40 49.85 -16.73
C GLY A 508 -3.04 51.33 -16.54
N LYS A 509 -3.98 52.25 -16.81
CA LYS A 509 -3.75 53.69 -16.61
C LYS A 509 -3.66 54.08 -15.14
N GLU A 510 -4.51 53.50 -14.30
CA GLU A 510 -4.56 53.77 -12.86
C GLU A 510 -3.31 53.22 -12.17
N LEU A 511 -2.93 51.99 -12.53
CA LEU A 511 -1.80 51.27 -11.93
C LEU A 511 -0.46 51.62 -12.57
N ALA A 512 -0.41 52.41 -13.65
CA ALA A 512 0.83 52.75 -14.38
C ALA A 512 1.92 53.37 -13.50
N LYS A 513 1.56 54.00 -12.37
CA LYS A 513 2.51 54.59 -11.42
C LYS A 513 3.10 53.59 -10.42
N HIS A 514 2.49 52.43 -10.28
CA HIS A 514 2.81 51.45 -9.23
C HIS A 514 3.24 50.10 -9.79
N VAL A 515 2.80 49.77 -11.01
CA VAL A 515 3.02 48.47 -11.64
C VAL A 515 3.61 48.68 -13.02
N GLU A 516 4.79 48.11 -13.25
CA GLU A 516 5.35 47.97 -14.58
C GLU A 516 4.70 46.76 -15.25
N PHE A 517 3.78 47.01 -16.18
CA PHE A 517 3.07 45.94 -16.87
C PHE A 517 3.97 45.25 -17.89
N TYR A 518 3.89 43.93 -17.91
CA TYR A 518 4.51 43.09 -18.93
C TYR A 518 4.06 43.52 -20.34
N ASN A 519 5.02 43.92 -21.19
CA ASN A 519 4.77 44.37 -22.55
C ASN A 519 5.94 43.99 -23.47
N ASP A 520 5.68 43.11 -24.42
CA ASP A 520 6.66 42.53 -25.35
C ASP A 520 7.46 43.58 -26.13
N ASN A 521 6.84 44.73 -26.41
CA ASN A 521 7.44 45.80 -27.22
C ASN A 521 8.16 46.88 -26.39
N LYS A 522 8.29 46.70 -25.07
CA LYS A 522 8.94 47.66 -24.19
C LYS A 522 9.97 46.99 -23.29
N TYR A 523 11.02 47.75 -22.97
CA TYR A 523 11.96 47.37 -21.94
C TYR A 523 11.32 47.60 -20.57
N LEU A 524 11.48 46.63 -19.66
CA LEU A 524 11.00 46.70 -18.28
C LEU A 524 12.16 47.18 -17.39
N TYR A 525 12.11 48.43 -16.94
CA TYR A 525 13.20 49.07 -16.20
C TYR A 525 13.32 48.58 -14.75
N HIS A 526 12.26 48.00 -14.19
CA HIS A 526 12.25 47.39 -12.86
C HIS A 526 12.54 45.88 -12.86
N SER A 527 12.74 45.29 -14.04
CA SER A 527 13.19 43.90 -14.19
C SER A 527 14.69 43.83 -14.52
N PRO A 528 15.37 42.74 -14.13
CA PRO A 528 16.74 42.47 -14.57
C PRO A 528 16.87 42.42 -16.09
N VAL A 529 18.07 42.71 -16.60
CA VAL A 529 18.41 42.55 -18.03
C VAL A 529 18.10 41.13 -18.51
N VAL A 530 18.35 40.10 -17.70
CA VAL A 530 18.09 38.71 -18.11
C VAL A 530 16.60 38.39 -18.26
N GLU A 531 15.73 38.93 -17.41
CA GLU A 531 14.28 38.81 -17.59
C GLU A 531 13.84 39.55 -18.85
N ASN A 532 14.46 40.69 -19.14
CA ASN A 532 14.24 41.40 -20.38
C ASN A 532 14.81 40.66 -21.60
N LEU A 533 15.81 39.80 -21.47
CA LEU A 533 16.32 39.00 -22.59
C LEU A 533 15.42 37.81 -22.89
N ILE A 534 15.01 37.07 -21.85
CA ILE A 534 14.21 35.86 -22.00
C ILE A 534 12.75 36.18 -22.26
N PHE A 535 12.25 37.24 -21.62
CA PHE A 535 10.88 37.69 -21.71
C PHE A 535 9.88 36.53 -21.67
N GLY A 536 10.08 35.65 -20.68
CA GLY A 536 9.24 34.48 -20.42
C GLY A 536 9.77 33.63 -19.26
N THR A 537 9.06 32.55 -18.95
CA THR A 537 9.50 31.54 -17.98
C THR A 537 9.95 30.29 -18.72
N PRO A 538 11.16 29.77 -18.46
CA PRO A 538 11.65 28.57 -19.13
C PRO A 538 10.79 27.36 -18.76
N ILE A 539 10.38 26.59 -19.78
CA ILE A 539 9.55 25.38 -19.60
C ILE A 539 10.42 24.18 -19.19
N ASN A 540 11.70 24.18 -19.59
CA ASN A 540 12.67 23.13 -19.30
C ASN A 540 13.73 23.62 -18.32
N GLY A 541 14.18 22.75 -17.41
CA GLY A 541 15.20 23.06 -16.40
C GLY A 541 16.62 23.34 -16.94
N GLU A 542 16.82 23.39 -18.26
CA GLU A 542 18.11 23.71 -18.91
C GLU A 542 18.41 25.22 -18.98
N PHE A 543 17.44 26.09 -18.68
CA PHE A 543 17.60 27.55 -18.71
C PHE A 543 17.31 28.26 -17.36
N PRO A 544 17.85 27.81 -16.20
CA PRO A 544 17.74 28.58 -14.96
C PRO A 544 18.50 29.91 -15.09
N PHE A 545 17.91 31.02 -14.61
CA PHE A 545 18.48 32.37 -14.69
C PHE A 545 19.92 32.47 -14.19
N ASP A 546 20.27 31.72 -13.14
CA ASP A 546 21.59 31.75 -12.51
C ASP A 546 22.70 31.08 -13.32
N THR A 547 22.35 30.11 -14.18
CA THR A 547 23.32 29.33 -14.99
C THR A 547 23.27 29.65 -16.47
N LEU A 548 22.46 30.64 -16.87
CA LEU A 548 22.30 31.04 -18.27
C LEU A 548 23.59 31.53 -18.94
N ALA A 549 24.50 32.12 -18.16
CA ALA A 549 25.82 32.53 -18.63
C ALA A 549 26.74 31.34 -19.00
N GLU A 550 26.37 30.11 -18.64
CA GLU A 550 27.08 28.86 -18.96
C GLU A 550 26.40 28.08 -20.09
N ASN A 551 25.17 28.46 -20.44
CA ASN A 551 24.39 27.75 -21.44
C ASN A 551 24.86 28.11 -22.86
N LYS A 552 25.48 27.15 -23.55
CA LYS A 552 26.03 27.36 -24.90
C LYS A 552 25.00 27.88 -25.91
N ARG A 553 23.77 27.34 -25.92
CA ARG A 553 22.73 27.78 -26.86
C ARG A 553 22.34 29.23 -26.62
N PHE A 554 22.31 29.65 -25.36
CA PHE A 554 22.00 31.04 -25.02
C PHE A 554 23.15 31.98 -25.39
N LEU A 555 24.40 31.56 -25.16
CA LEU A 555 25.56 32.34 -25.60
C LEU A 555 25.61 32.49 -27.12
N ASP A 556 25.31 31.43 -27.86
CA ASP A 556 25.20 31.46 -29.33
C ASP A 556 24.11 32.46 -29.77
N PHE A 557 22.95 32.49 -29.10
CA PHE A 557 21.90 33.50 -29.32
C PHE A 557 22.38 34.94 -29.08
N LEU A 558 23.14 35.18 -28.01
CA LEU A 558 23.69 36.51 -27.73
C LEU A 558 24.69 36.95 -28.79
N ASP A 559 25.45 36.01 -29.36
CA ASP A 559 26.36 36.27 -30.47
C ASP A 559 25.58 36.59 -31.77
N ASP A 560 24.58 35.78 -32.11
CA ASP A 560 23.74 35.95 -33.31
C ASP A 560 22.98 37.30 -33.30
N CYS A 561 22.51 37.73 -32.13
CA CYS A 561 21.82 39.01 -31.95
C CYS A 561 22.75 40.21 -31.73
N ASN A 562 24.08 40.02 -31.79
CA ASN A 562 25.09 41.04 -31.49
C ASN A 562 24.94 41.69 -30.10
N LEU A 563 24.44 40.92 -29.12
CA LEU A 563 24.17 41.37 -27.75
C LEU A 563 25.35 41.14 -26.80
N LYS A 564 26.17 40.13 -27.07
CA LYS A 564 27.22 39.68 -26.14
C LYS A 564 28.24 40.77 -25.80
N LEU A 565 28.79 41.45 -26.80
CA LEU A 565 29.79 42.50 -26.57
C LEU A 565 29.20 43.71 -25.80
N PRO A 566 28.05 44.28 -26.18
CA PRO A 566 27.38 45.32 -25.39
C PRO A 566 27.10 44.92 -23.93
N LEU A 567 26.73 43.67 -23.68
CA LEU A 567 26.49 43.15 -22.33
C LEU A 567 27.77 43.03 -21.52
N LEU A 568 28.86 42.57 -22.14
CA LEU A 568 30.19 42.52 -21.52
C LEU A 568 30.71 43.92 -21.18
N GLU A 569 30.52 44.90 -22.07
CA GLU A 569 30.87 46.30 -21.83
C GLU A 569 30.06 46.89 -20.68
N THR A 570 28.76 46.60 -20.62
CA THR A 570 27.88 47.01 -19.51
C THR A 570 28.32 46.37 -18.20
N GLY A 571 28.66 45.09 -18.20
CA GLY A 571 29.21 44.39 -17.04
C GLY A 571 30.53 44.99 -16.58
N HIS A 572 31.42 45.35 -17.51
CA HIS A 572 32.69 46.01 -17.20
C HIS A 572 32.47 47.40 -16.57
N GLU A 573 31.56 48.20 -17.12
CA GLU A 573 31.23 49.54 -16.58
C GLU A 573 30.62 49.43 -15.17
N LEU A 574 29.68 48.50 -14.97
CA LEU A 574 29.11 48.18 -13.66
C LEU A 574 30.19 47.81 -12.66
N LEU A 575 31.11 46.93 -13.06
CA LEU A 575 32.16 46.45 -12.19
C LEU A 575 33.14 47.57 -11.81
N ALA A 576 33.58 48.35 -12.79
CA ALA A 576 34.51 49.46 -12.58
C ALA A 576 33.92 50.49 -11.59
N GLN A 577 32.68 50.91 -11.81
CA GLN A 577 31.99 51.85 -10.92
C GLN A 577 31.69 51.25 -9.55
N THR A 578 31.31 49.97 -9.48
CA THR A 578 31.05 49.29 -8.21
C THR A 578 32.30 49.24 -7.34
N VAL A 579 33.46 48.91 -7.92
CA VAL A 579 34.74 48.87 -7.19
C VAL A 579 35.19 50.27 -6.77
N ASP A 580 35.02 51.28 -7.64
CA ASP A 580 35.35 52.68 -7.31
C ASP A 580 34.48 53.22 -6.15
N ILE A 581 33.19 52.89 -6.12
CA ILE A 581 32.26 53.34 -5.08
C ILE A 581 32.47 52.58 -3.76
N LEU A 582 32.66 51.26 -3.83
CA LEU A 582 32.71 50.41 -2.63
C LEU A 582 34.08 50.36 -1.99
N GLY A 583 35.19 50.50 -2.73
CA GLY A 583 36.56 50.54 -2.18
C GLY A 583 36.79 49.60 -0.97
N ASP A 584 37.11 50.20 0.18
CA ASP A 584 37.36 49.54 1.47
C ASP A 584 36.14 49.53 2.43
N VAL A 585 34.93 49.80 1.93
CA VAL A 585 33.70 49.83 2.74
C VAL A 585 33.39 48.44 3.32
N PRO A 586 32.85 48.34 4.56
CA PRO A 586 32.46 47.07 5.16
C PRO A 586 31.56 46.23 4.25
N ARG A 587 31.76 44.91 4.25
CA ARG A 587 31.04 43.95 3.40
C ARG A 587 29.64 43.62 3.92
N GLU A 588 28.87 44.65 4.25
CA GLU A 588 27.49 44.53 4.72
C GLU A 588 26.50 44.78 3.59
N LYS A 589 25.37 44.06 3.59
CA LYS A 589 24.35 44.09 2.53
C LYS A 589 23.83 45.50 2.20
N VAL A 590 23.81 46.41 3.18
CA VAL A 590 23.31 47.79 3.00
C VAL A 590 24.09 48.54 1.93
N PHE A 591 25.42 48.35 1.86
CA PHE A 591 26.29 49.04 0.90
C PHE A 591 26.17 48.50 -0.52
N PHE A 592 25.68 47.26 -0.68
CA PHE A 592 25.53 46.60 -1.98
C PHE A 592 24.15 46.82 -2.62
N THR A 593 23.23 47.51 -1.94
CA THR A 593 21.84 47.71 -2.41
C THR A 593 21.69 48.45 -3.75
N GLN A 594 22.74 49.15 -4.20
CA GLN A 594 22.75 49.90 -5.47
C GLN A 594 23.53 49.19 -6.58
N THR A 595 24.08 47.99 -6.34
CA THR A 595 24.86 47.21 -7.31
C THR A 595 24.27 45.81 -7.47
N PRO A 596 24.36 45.20 -8.68
CA PRO A 596 23.94 43.81 -8.90
C PRO A 596 24.84 42.76 -8.20
N LEU A 597 25.90 43.19 -7.53
CA LEU A 597 26.90 42.36 -6.87
C LEU A 597 26.45 41.99 -5.44
N GLU A 598 26.63 40.73 -5.04
CA GLU A 598 26.41 40.33 -3.65
C GLU A 598 27.68 40.50 -2.79
N PRO A 599 27.57 40.77 -1.47
CA PRO A 599 28.74 41.06 -0.62
C PRO A 599 29.81 39.96 -0.59
N HIS A 600 29.40 38.70 -0.71
CA HIS A 600 30.30 37.54 -0.70
C HIS A 600 31.03 37.32 -2.03
N GLU A 601 30.56 37.93 -3.12
CA GLU A 601 31.17 37.84 -4.45
C GLU A 601 32.25 38.92 -4.66
N TYR A 602 32.33 39.92 -3.77
CA TYR A 602 33.13 41.13 -4.01
C TYR A 602 34.60 40.88 -4.30
N GLU A 603 35.27 40.01 -3.54
CA GLU A 603 36.70 39.74 -3.74
C GLU A 603 36.97 39.12 -5.12
N THR A 604 36.11 38.19 -5.58
CA THR A 604 36.19 37.60 -6.92
C THR A 604 36.06 38.65 -8.02
N TYR A 605 35.13 39.59 -7.86
CA TYR A 605 34.91 40.66 -8.83
C TYR A 605 35.98 41.75 -8.74
N LEU A 606 36.60 41.97 -7.57
CA LEU A 606 37.75 42.86 -7.39
C LEU A 606 38.97 42.34 -8.17
N ASP A 607 39.24 41.04 -8.12
CA ASP A 607 40.28 40.39 -8.91
C ASP A 607 40.02 40.57 -10.42
N LEU A 608 38.78 40.37 -10.85
CA LEU A 608 38.36 40.59 -12.24
C LEU A 608 38.55 42.04 -12.68
N ALA A 609 38.21 43.02 -11.83
CA ALA A 609 38.43 44.43 -12.10
C ALA A 609 39.92 44.76 -12.27
N ASN A 610 40.80 44.11 -11.49
CA ASN A 610 42.25 44.27 -11.63
C ASN A 610 42.81 43.66 -12.93
N ILE A 611 42.21 42.58 -13.44
CA ILE A 611 42.54 41.99 -14.75
C ILE A 611 42.15 42.95 -15.88
N LEU A 612 40.94 43.53 -15.81
CA LEU A 612 40.39 44.45 -16.81
C LEU A 612 41.19 45.76 -16.96
N LYS A 613 41.98 46.16 -15.95
CA LYS A 613 42.94 47.27 -16.09
C LYS A 613 44.06 46.98 -17.09
N LYS A 614 44.35 45.70 -17.38
CA LYS A 614 45.47 45.24 -18.20
C LYS A 614 45.04 44.60 -19.52
N VAL A 615 43.82 44.05 -19.59
CA VAL A 615 43.33 43.27 -20.72
C VAL A 615 42.00 43.87 -21.22
N PRO A 616 41.85 44.15 -22.52
CA PRO A 616 40.57 44.64 -23.05
C PRO A 616 39.49 43.55 -22.99
N VAL A 617 38.24 43.96 -22.83
CA VAL A 617 37.05 43.08 -22.72
C VAL A 617 36.98 42.02 -23.84
N THR A 618 37.42 42.35 -25.05
CA THR A 618 37.42 41.44 -26.22
C THR A 618 38.42 40.29 -26.15
N ARG A 619 39.36 40.28 -25.20
CA ARG A 619 40.42 39.27 -25.05
C ARG A 619 40.41 38.54 -23.70
N LEU A 620 39.30 38.63 -22.97
CA LEU A 620 39.14 37.93 -21.69
C LEU A 620 39.02 36.42 -21.88
N ASP A 621 39.47 35.67 -20.87
CA ASP A 621 39.25 34.23 -20.79
C ASP A 621 37.75 33.90 -20.57
N PRO A 622 37.32 32.65 -20.84
CA PRO A 622 35.90 32.27 -20.74
C PRO A 622 35.27 32.50 -19.36
N GLU A 623 36.01 32.31 -18.27
CA GLU A 623 35.48 32.50 -16.91
C GLU A 623 35.28 33.99 -16.59
N SER A 624 36.24 34.84 -16.95
CA SER A 624 36.11 36.30 -16.84
C SER A 624 34.92 36.84 -17.64
N ASN A 625 34.69 36.32 -18.85
CA ASN A 625 33.51 36.67 -19.66
C ASN A 625 32.21 36.25 -18.98
N ARG A 626 32.17 35.05 -18.41
CA ARG A 626 30.99 34.53 -17.70
C ARG A 626 30.60 35.43 -16.53
N LEU A 627 31.56 35.84 -15.71
CA LEU A 627 31.34 36.72 -14.56
C LEU A 627 30.80 38.10 -14.98
N LEU A 628 31.37 38.71 -16.03
CA LEU A 628 30.84 39.98 -16.55
C LEU A 628 29.41 39.85 -17.10
N LEU A 629 29.11 38.76 -17.80
CA LEU A 629 27.76 38.49 -18.29
C LEU A 629 26.78 38.30 -17.13
N GLN A 630 27.13 37.53 -16.10
CA GLN A 630 26.30 37.36 -14.91
C GLN A 630 25.97 38.69 -14.22
N LEU A 631 26.97 39.57 -14.10
CA LEU A 631 26.78 40.90 -13.52
C LEU A 631 25.83 41.76 -14.38
N SER A 632 25.99 41.71 -15.71
CA SER A 632 25.10 42.40 -16.64
C SER A 632 23.66 41.85 -16.60
N PHE A 633 23.49 40.55 -16.45
CA PHE A 633 22.19 39.87 -16.38
C PHE A 633 21.38 40.29 -15.15
N ARG A 634 22.07 40.47 -14.02
CA ARG A 634 21.47 40.92 -12.75
C ARG A 634 21.19 42.43 -12.71
N PHE A 635 21.62 43.19 -13.71
CA PHE A 635 21.44 44.65 -13.73
C PHE A 635 19.95 45.04 -13.84
N ILE A 636 19.45 45.85 -12.90
CA ILE A 636 18.11 46.43 -12.90
C ILE A 636 18.26 47.96 -13.00
N PRO A 637 17.96 48.58 -14.16
CA PRO A 637 18.20 50.01 -14.37
C PRO A 637 17.52 50.94 -13.34
N ALA A 638 16.31 50.60 -12.89
CA ALA A 638 15.59 51.42 -11.91
C ALA A 638 16.18 51.34 -10.49
N LEU A 639 16.90 50.26 -10.17
CA LEU A 639 17.46 49.99 -8.83
C LEU A 639 18.96 50.31 -8.78
N HIS A 640 19.73 49.90 -9.78
CA HIS A 640 21.18 50.11 -9.87
C HIS A 640 21.50 51.41 -10.61
N LYS A 641 21.52 52.53 -9.89
CA LYS A 641 21.75 53.86 -10.48
C LYS A 641 23.22 54.21 -10.76
N ILE A 642 24.10 53.23 -10.59
CA ILE A 642 25.56 53.39 -10.71
C ILE A 642 25.99 53.63 -12.16
N ILE A 643 25.24 53.09 -13.12
CA ILE A 643 25.40 53.36 -14.56
C ILE A 643 24.04 53.65 -15.19
N ILE A 644 24.05 54.24 -16.38
CA ILE A 644 22.83 54.46 -17.17
C ILE A 644 22.76 53.37 -18.24
N LEU A 645 21.63 52.68 -18.37
CA LEU A 645 21.41 51.73 -19.46
C LEU A 645 21.58 52.44 -20.82
N GLN A 646 22.49 51.95 -21.64
CA GLN A 646 22.74 52.55 -22.95
C GLN A 646 21.52 52.36 -23.87
N PRO A 647 21.02 53.41 -24.55
CA PRO A 647 19.85 53.30 -25.45
C PRO A 647 20.05 52.29 -26.59
N LEU A 648 21.29 52.07 -27.01
CA LEU A 648 21.63 51.07 -28.02
C LEU A 648 21.40 49.65 -27.50
N LEU A 649 21.80 49.34 -26.26
CA LEU A 649 21.60 48.03 -25.64
C LEU A 649 20.11 47.75 -25.44
N GLU A 650 19.33 48.73 -24.99
CA GLU A 650 17.87 48.61 -24.88
C GLU A 650 17.24 48.20 -26.22
N LYS A 651 17.61 48.90 -27.30
CA LYS A 651 17.11 48.61 -28.64
C LYS A 651 17.54 47.23 -29.15
N LEU A 652 18.79 46.83 -28.90
CA LEU A 652 19.30 45.51 -29.29
C LEU A 652 18.56 44.40 -28.54
N ILE A 653 18.29 44.58 -27.24
CA ILE A 653 17.54 43.60 -26.44
C ILE A 653 16.12 43.45 -27.01
N LEU A 654 15.45 44.56 -27.32
CA LEU A 654 14.09 44.52 -27.88
C LEU A 654 14.04 43.87 -29.27
N ASN A 655 15.04 44.13 -30.13
CA ASN A 655 15.12 43.47 -31.44
C ASN A 655 15.44 41.97 -31.29
N GLY A 656 16.33 41.61 -30.35
CA GLY A 656 16.71 40.23 -30.09
C GLY A 656 15.56 39.36 -29.57
N ARG A 657 14.52 39.96 -28.95
CA ARG A 657 13.29 39.22 -28.59
C ARG A 657 12.44 38.81 -29.79
N GLN A 658 12.56 39.54 -30.90
CA GLN A 658 11.74 39.34 -32.10
C GLN A 658 12.43 38.45 -33.14
N ALA A 659 13.76 38.34 -33.07
CA ALA A 659 14.60 37.45 -33.87
C ALA A 659 14.50 36.02 -33.35
#